data_AF-A0A8C1TXD5-F1
#
_entry.id   AF-A0A8C1TXD5-F1
#
_cell.length_a   1.000
_cell.length_b   1.000
_cell.length_c   1.000
_cell.angle_alpha   90.00
_cell.angle_beta   90.00
_cell.angle_gamma   90.00
#
_symmetry.space_group_name_H-M   'P 1'
#
loop_
_entity.id
_entity.type
_entity.pdbx_description
1 polymer ?
#
loop_
_entity_poly.entity_id
_entity_poly.type
_entity_poly.pdbx_seq_one_letter_code
_entity_poly.pdbx_strand_id
1 'polypeptide(L)'
;MCLMVKCAICVHLIYSDIVQKCREELKAIRETNPDLKPTLAIIQVCLCVIDEILRLNEDSRVHGIFLHLPQSFLSRSVRNAIKPQKDVDGIYFFCNTLLDSPLIGKMAVLVGVEGPLKATIQCLLQNNGMMVQTCQWSSKHLQKQVSFYLYDIEISRAQTPKPISQLAQEIGLLPEELEAYGNTKAKVHLSLLNRLQHQPNGKYVLVAGITPTPLGEGKSTVTTGLVQALSAHLKLNSFACLRQPSQGPTFGVKGGAAGGGYAQVIPMEEFNLHLTGDIHAITAANNLVAAAIDARILHEATQSDKAMYRRLVPSVNGVRCFSPIQMARLQRLGINKSDPSDLTPEEVRAFVRLDLDPEKVTWQRVVDTNDRFLRKITVGQANTEKGHARQTQFDIAVASEIMAILALTDGLADMRARLGRMVVGSNRNGQPITADDLGVTGALAVLMKDAIKPTLMQTLEGTPVFVHAGPFANIAHGNSSVLADKLALKLVGEEGFVVTEAGFGADIGMEKFFNIKCRTSGLKPDVVVLVATVRALKMHGGGPNVYTFHIFTTFYIYCIFERLQLVYHYGCSNLKKQIQIAHLFGVPVVVALNVFKTDTQAEIELVCRIAEASGASAAVQCHHWSRGGRGSVELAQAVKKVASQKNNFQFLYNLQDSIVEKIRTIAQKVYGADDIELSPEAQAKIDYYNQQGFGALPICMAKTHLSLSHMPEKKGVPTGFILPIRDIRASIGAGFIYPLVGTMSTMPGLPTRPCFYDIDLDPVTEEIKGLF
;
A
#
# COMPACT_ATOMS: atom_id res chain seq x y z
N MET A 1 31.92 -32.86 25.16
CA MET A 1 31.25 -32.41 26.39
C MET A 1 30.90 -30.95 26.18
N CYS A 2 29.66 -30.46 26.16
CA CYS A 2 28.35 -30.98 26.57
C CYS A 2 27.29 -30.63 25.50
N LEU A 3 26.22 -31.41 25.49
CA LEU A 3 25.05 -31.34 24.60
C LEU A 3 24.06 -30.23 25.00
N MET A 4 23.05 -30.00 24.15
CA MET A 4 21.85 -29.15 24.30
C MET A 4 22.10 -27.66 24.00
N VAL A 5 21.32 -26.94 23.19
CA VAL A 5 19.86 -26.82 23.23
C VAL A 5 19.27 -26.27 21.91
N LYS A 6 18.10 -26.79 21.49
CA LYS A 6 17.14 -26.08 20.62
C LYS A 6 16.54 -24.89 21.38
N CYS A 7 16.70 -23.66 20.92
CA CYS A 7 15.75 -22.53 21.08
C CYS A 7 16.33 -21.21 20.55
N ALA A 8 15.44 -20.33 20.08
CA ALA A 8 15.74 -19.01 19.54
C ALA A 8 16.40 -18.08 20.59
N ILE A 9 17.55 -17.52 20.23
CA ILE A 9 18.23 -16.41 20.91
C ILE A 9 18.21 -15.25 19.92
N CYS A 10 17.87 -14.03 20.37
CA CYS A 10 17.96 -12.82 19.54
C CYS A 10 19.28 -12.10 19.87
N VAL A 11 20.16 -11.94 18.88
CA VAL A 11 21.47 -11.30 18.99
C VAL A 11 21.45 -9.94 18.30
N HIS A 12 21.79 -8.89 19.05
CA HIS A 12 21.80 -7.51 18.55
C HIS A 12 23.24 -6.99 18.36
N LEU A 13 23.55 -6.34 17.22
CA LEU A 13 24.91 -5.88 16.87
C LEU A 13 25.01 -4.35 16.89
N ILE A 14 25.96 -3.75 17.65
CA ILE A 14 25.97 -2.29 17.94
C ILE A 14 27.30 -1.57 17.62
N TYR A 15 28.36 -2.26 17.20
CA TYR A 15 29.70 -1.65 17.09
C TYR A 15 29.81 -0.48 16.10
N SER A 16 29.27 -0.66 14.89
CA SER A 16 29.34 0.35 13.82
C SER A 16 28.70 1.66 14.23
N ASP A 17 27.63 1.57 15.02
CA ASP A 17 26.81 2.71 15.43
C ASP A 17 27.56 3.52 16.49
N ILE A 18 28.25 2.83 17.42
CA ILE A 18 29.14 3.46 18.40
C ILE A 18 30.31 4.14 17.68
N VAL A 19 30.98 3.43 16.75
CA VAL A 19 32.12 3.98 15.99
C VAL A 19 31.70 5.21 15.17
N GLN A 20 30.53 5.17 14.54
CA GLN A 20 30.00 6.29 13.77
C GLN A 20 29.66 7.50 14.66
N LYS A 21 29.00 7.28 15.80
CA LYS A 21 28.71 8.33 16.79
C LYS A 21 30.01 8.96 17.32
N CYS A 22 31.01 8.15 17.64
CA CYS A 22 32.33 8.64 18.05
C CYS A 22 33.03 9.46 16.94
N ARG A 23 32.92 9.03 15.67
CA ARG A 23 33.50 9.78 14.54
C ARG A 23 32.87 11.16 14.39
N GLU A 24 31.56 11.27 14.58
CA GLU A 24 30.82 12.52 14.49
C GLU A 24 31.19 13.48 15.65
N GLU A 25 31.26 12.97 16.88
CA GLU A 25 31.72 13.74 18.05
C GLU A 25 33.19 14.17 17.91
N LEU A 26 34.08 13.27 17.47
CA LEU A 26 35.49 13.59 17.23
C LEU A 26 35.66 14.62 16.12
N LYS A 27 34.81 14.59 15.10
CA LYS A 27 34.80 15.61 14.05
C LYS A 27 34.43 16.97 14.62
N ALA A 28 33.38 17.06 15.44
CA ALA A 28 32.97 18.30 16.10
C ALA A 28 34.05 18.85 17.06
N ILE A 29 34.75 17.97 17.79
CA ILE A 29 35.85 18.36 18.69
C ILE A 29 37.10 18.80 17.93
N ARG A 30 37.42 18.15 16.80
CA ARG A 30 38.56 18.53 15.94
C ARG A 30 38.32 19.85 15.20
N GLU A 31 37.09 20.15 14.84
CA GLU A 31 36.70 21.45 14.26
C GLU A 31 36.95 22.60 15.25
N THR A 32 36.89 22.34 16.56
CA THR A 32 37.19 23.31 17.62
C THR A 32 38.64 23.25 18.13
N ASN A 33 39.35 22.13 17.94
CA ASN A 33 40.73 21.92 18.39
C ASN A 33 41.53 21.09 17.37
N PRO A 34 42.18 21.73 16.36
CA PRO A 34 42.80 21.02 15.24
C PRO A 34 44.04 20.17 15.60
N ASP A 35 44.70 20.41 16.73
CA ASP A 35 45.94 19.71 17.15
C ASP A 35 45.70 18.44 18.01
N LEU A 36 44.45 17.94 18.07
CA LEU A 36 44.07 16.83 18.94
C LEU A 36 44.75 15.49 18.54
N LYS A 37 45.61 14.97 19.42
CA LYS A 37 46.36 13.72 19.21
C LYS A 37 45.45 12.46 19.14
N PRO A 38 45.85 11.40 18.40
CA PRO A 38 45.10 10.15 18.25
C PRO A 38 44.70 9.45 19.57
N THR A 39 45.45 9.67 20.65
CA THR A 39 45.20 9.09 21.97
C THR A 39 43.87 9.54 22.58
N LEU A 40 43.42 10.77 22.30
CA LEU A 40 42.12 11.27 22.79
C LEU A 40 40.94 10.58 22.08
N ALA A 41 41.11 10.20 20.81
CA ALA A 41 40.10 9.48 20.05
C ALA A 41 39.83 8.08 20.62
N ILE A 42 40.89 7.39 21.07
CA ILE A 42 40.75 6.08 21.73
C ILE A 42 40.03 6.22 23.07
N ILE A 43 40.34 7.28 23.84
CA ILE A 43 39.67 7.56 25.13
C ILE A 43 38.18 7.86 24.91
N GLN A 44 37.84 8.71 23.93
CA GLN A 44 36.44 9.05 23.62
C GLN A 44 35.65 7.81 23.17
N VAL A 45 36.24 6.96 22.31
CA VAL A 45 35.60 5.70 21.91
C VAL A 45 35.37 4.78 23.12
N CYS A 46 36.34 4.68 24.04
CA CYS A 46 36.16 3.90 25.26
C CYS A 46 35.02 4.45 26.15
N LEU A 47 34.88 5.77 26.25
CA LEU A 47 33.80 6.40 27.01
C LEU A 47 32.42 6.13 26.39
N CYS A 48 32.28 6.27 25.06
CA CYS A 48 31.02 5.96 24.39
C CYS A 48 30.63 4.49 24.51
N VAL A 49 31.61 3.57 24.45
CA VAL A 49 31.40 2.15 24.71
C VAL A 49 30.92 1.93 26.16
N ILE A 50 31.51 2.61 27.14
CA ILE A 50 31.09 2.52 28.55
C ILE A 50 29.65 3.00 28.72
N ASP A 51 29.29 4.16 28.17
CA ASP A 51 27.93 4.71 28.25
C ASP A 51 26.89 3.75 27.67
N GLU A 52 27.22 3.14 26.53
CA GLU A 52 26.34 2.16 25.89
C GLU A 52 26.21 0.87 26.72
N ILE A 53 27.31 0.38 27.30
CA ILE A 53 27.27 -0.75 28.24
C ILE A 53 26.40 -0.41 29.47
N LEU A 54 26.52 0.79 30.02
CA LEU A 54 25.72 1.25 31.16
C LEU A 54 24.22 1.30 30.79
N ARG A 55 23.89 1.81 29.61
CA ARG A 55 22.52 1.80 29.08
C ARG A 55 21.97 0.38 28.94
N LEU A 56 22.74 -0.54 28.36
CA LEU A 56 22.36 -1.94 28.19
C LEU A 56 22.24 -2.68 29.54
N ASN A 57 23.02 -2.27 30.53
CA ASN A 57 22.91 -2.80 31.89
C ASN A 57 21.59 -2.42 32.57
N GLU A 58 21.00 -1.28 32.22
CA GLU A 58 19.71 -0.82 32.75
C GLU A 58 18.51 -1.41 32.00
N ASP A 59 18.68 -1.86 30.75
CA ASP A 59 17.58 -2.45 29.98
C ASP A 59 17.21 -3.85 30.52
N SER A 60 16.02 -3.97 31.10
CA SER A 60 15.48 -5.23 31.64
C SER A 60 15.25 -6.32 30.59
N ARG A 61 15.20 -5.97 29.30
CA ARG A 61 15.04 -6.91 28.18
C ARG A 61 16.38 -7.54 27.76
N VAL A 62 17.50 -6.89 28.09
CA VAL A 62 18.84 -7.38 27.78
C VAL A 62 19.29 -8.30 28.91
N HIS A 63 19.52 -9.57 28.58
CA HIS A 63 19.86 -10.59 29.56
C HIS A 63 21.37 -10.91 29.58
N GLY A 64 22.09 -10.49 28.53
CA GLY A 64 23.51 -10.73 28.40
C GLY A 64 24.17 -9.78 27.39
N ILE A 65 25.42 -9.42 27.65
CA ILE A 65 26.28 -8.57 26.84
C ILE A 65 27.56 -9.35 26.52
N PHE A 66 27.91 -9.39 25.24
CA PHE A 66 29.14 -9.97 24.70
C PHE A 66 29.98 -8.82 24.11
N LEU A 67 31.19 -8.60 24.63
CA LEU A 67 32.15 -7.59 24.20
C LEU A 67 33.25 -8.22 23.34
N HIS A 68 33.19 -7.98 22.04
CA HIS A 68 34.20 -8.38 21.07
C HIS A 68 34.91 -7.15 20.47
N LEU A 69 35.73 -6.46 21.27
CA LEU A 69 36.47 -5.26 20.83
C LEU A 69 37.97 -5.56 20.62
N PRO A 70 38.68 -4.80 19.76
CA PRO A 70 40.14 -4.87 19.70
C PRO A 70 40.76 -4.59 21.07
N GLN A 71 41.89 -5.24 21.39
CA GLN A 71 42.53 -5.11 22.72
C GLN A 71 42.81 -3.66 23.13
N SER A 72 43.08 -2.77 22.18
CA SER A 72 43.30 -1.34 22.41
C SER A 72 42.10 -0.62 23.03
N PHE A 73 40.88 -1.16 22.88
CA PHE A 73 39.64 -0.58 23.40
C PHE A 73 39.10 -1.33 24.64
N LEU A 74 39.66 -2.49 24.98
CA LEU A 74 39.30 -3.27 26.16
C LEU A 74 40.03 -2.78 27.43
N SER A 75 39.90 -1.48 27.72
CA SER A 75 40.45 -0.89 28.95
C SER A 75 39.80 -1.49 30.20
N ARG A 76 40.45 -1.36 31.36
CA ARG A 76 39.89 -1.83 32.64
C ARG A 76 38.52 -1.20 32.94
N SER A 77 38.32 0.06 32.55
CA SER A 77 37.04 0.76 32.71
C SER A 77 35.93 0.18 31.84
N VAL A 78 36.23 -0.18 30.59
CA VAL A 78 35.27 -0.82 29.67
C VAL A 78 34.86 -2.20 30.18
N ARG A 79 35.82 -3.00 30.67
CA ARG A 79 35.56 -4.33 31.24
C ARG A 79 34.71 -4.25 32.51
N ASN A 80 35.02 -3.28 33.38
CA ASN A 80 34.31 -3.09 34.64
C ASN A 80 32.91 -2.49 34.48
N ALA A 81 32.58 -1.95 33.30
CA ALA A 81 31.28 -1.34 33.05
C ALA A 81 30.16 -2.39 32.95
N ILE A 82 30.44 -3.64 32.53
CA ILE A 82 29.40 -4.68 32.46
C ILE A 82 29.01 -5.14 33.88
N LYS A 83 27.71 -5.18 34.17
CA LYS A 83 27.21 -5.78 35.42
C LYS A 83 27.47 -7.29 35.40
N PRO A 84 27.99 -7.89 36.50
CA PRO A 84 28.29 -9.32 36.55
C PRO A 84 27.14 -10.25 36.12
N GLN A 85 25.89 -9.86 36.36
CA GLN A 85 24.72 -10.66 35.96
C GLN A 85 24.43 -10.67 34.45
N LYS A 86 25.08 -9.77 33.69
CA LYS A 86 24.91 -9.60 32.24
C LYS A 86 26.21 -9.89 31.47
N ASP A 87 27.30 -10.28 32.14
CA ASP A 87 28.57 -10.61 31.49
C ASP A 87 28.52 -12.04 30.93
N VAL A 88 28.35 -12.16 29.61
CA VAL A 88 28.30 -13.46 28.93
C VAL A 88 29.71 -13.98 28.62
N ASP A 89 30.69 -13.09 28.54
CA ASP A 89 32.07 -13.43 28.17
C ASP A 89 32.95 -13.81 29.37
N GLY A 90 32.45 -13.59 30.59
CA GLY A 90 33.23 -13.78 31.81
C GLY A 90 34.43 -12.82 31.90
N ILE A 91 34.36 -11.68 31.23
CA ILE A 91 35.43 -10.67 31.19
C ILE A 91 35.74 -10.14 32.60
N TYR A 92 34.78 -10.20 33.52
CA TYR A 92 34.94 -9.84 34.93
C TYR A 92 35.76 -10.86 35.76
N PHE A 93 35.92 -12.11 35.30
CA PHE A 93 36.56 -13.20 36.06
C PHE A 93 37.48 -14.09 35.21
N PHE A 94 38.79 -13.90 35.36
CA PHE A 94 39.77 -14.98 35.11
C PHE A 94 39.69 -16.00 36.25
N CYS A 95 38.64 -16.82 36.30
CA CYS A 95 38.61 -18.08 37.04
C CYS A 95 37.38 -18.92 36.64
N ASN A 96 37.66 -20.11 36.09
CA ASN A 96 36.81 -21.29 35.95
C ASN A 96 35.37 -21.18 36.52
N THR A 97 34.41 -20.80 35.68
CA THR A 97 33.05 -21.37 35.72
C THR A 97 32.40 -21.17 34.35
N LEU A 98 32.05 -22.26 33.70
CA LEU A 98 31.13 -22.25 32.55
C LEU A 98 29.82 -21.61 33.01
N LEU A 99 29.17 -20.83 32.13
CA LEU A 99 27.81 -20.32 32.33
C LEU A 99 26.88 -21.47 32.75
N ASP A 100 26.54 -21.54 34.03
CA ASP A 100 25.65 -22.56 34.63
C ASP A 100 24.16 -22.35 34.28
N SER A 101 23.83 -21.48 33.30
CA SER A 101 22.45 -21.33 32.83
C SER A 101 22.36 -21.26 31.29
N PRO A 102 21.50 -22.06 30.65
CA PRO A 102 21.27 -21.98 29.21
C PRO A 102 20.71 -20.60 28.81
N LEU A 103 21.26 -19.98 27.76
CA LEU A 103 20.81 -18.71 27.19
C LEU A 103 19.52 -18.82 26.34
N ILE A 104 18.89 -19.99 26.34
CA ILE A 104 17.63 -20.30 25.65
C ILE A 104 16.56 -19.21 25.96
N GLY A 105 16.02 -18.56 24.93
CA GLY A 105 14.93 -17.60 25.07
C GLY A 105 15.34 -16.25 25.65
N LYS A 106 16.64 -16.00 25.82
CA LYS A 106 17.20 -14.73 26.34
C LYS A 106 17.74 -13.87 25.20
N MET A 107 17.66 -12.55 25.35
CA MET A 107 18.24 -11.58 24.41
C MET A 107 19.69 -11.29 24.79
N ALA A 108 20.62 -11.49 23.85
CA ALA A 108 22.03 -11.19 24.01
C ALA A 108 22.45 -10.08 23.05
N VAL A 109 23.33 -9.18 23.49
CA VAL A 109 23.82 -8.07 22.65
C VAL A 109 25.30 -8.28 22.39
N LEU A 110 25.68 -8.34 21.11
CA LEU A 110 27.06 -8.46 20.66
C LEU A 110 27.60 -7.07 20.27
N VAL A 111 28.52 -6.56 21.06
CA VAL A 111 29.17 -5.27 20.87
C VAL A 111 30.58 -5.51 20.34
N GLY A 112 30.95 -4.91 19.22
CA GLY A 112 32.34 -4.88 18.75
C GLY A 112 32.67 -5.53 17.39
N VAL A 113 31.73 -6.24 16.76
CA VAL A 113 32.05 -6.99 15.54
C VAL A 113 31.78 -6.19 14.26
N GLU A 114 32.82 -6.02 13.46
CA GLU A 114 32.78 -5.42 12.11
C GLU A 114 33.40 -6.35 11.05
N GLY A 115 33.07 -6.12 9.79
CA GLY A 115 33.71 -6.80 8.65
C GLY A 115 33.36 -8.29 8.49
N PRO A 116 34.27 -9.10 7.91
CA PRO A 116 34.03 -10.51 7.59
C PRO A 116 33.62 -11.34 8.82
N LEU A 117 34.16 -11.01 9.99
CA LEU A 117 33.85 -11.69 11.25
C LEU A 117 32.40 -11.47 11.68
N LYS A 118 31.81 -10.30 11.39
CA LYS A 118 30.37 -10.03 11.61
C LYS A 118 29.53 -10.97 10.76
N ALA A 119 29.88 -11.10 9.49
CA ALA A 119 29.18 -11.99 8.56
C ALA A 119 29.35 -13.46 8.95
N THR A 120 30.54 -13.88 9.37
CA THR A 120 30.80 -15.25 9.85
C THR A 120 30.03 -15.57 11.12
N ILE A 121 30.04 -14.67 12.11
CA ILE A 121 29.29 -14.86 13.35
C ILE A 121 27.79 -14.83 13.06
N GLN A 122 27.30 -13.90 12.24
CA GLN A 122 25.90 -13.86 11.84
C GLN A 122 25.46 -15.14 11.12
N CYS A 123 26.29 -15.66 10.20
CA CYS A 123 26.05 -16.92 9.50
C CYS A 123 26.06 -18.12 10.47
N LEU A 124 27.02 -18.19 11.40
CA LEU A 124 27.08 -19.23 12.42
C LEU A 124 25.87 -19.16 13.36
N LEU A 125 25.44 -17.95 13.74
CA LEU A 125 24.28 -17.76 14.62
C LEU A 125 22.98 -18.17 13.90
N GLN A 126 22.80 -17.75 12.65
CA GLN A 126 21.64 -18.10 11.82
C GLN A 126 21.58 -19.61 11.51
N ASN A 127 22.72 -20.24 11.17
CA ASN A 127 22.81 -21.68 10.94
C ASN A 127 22.51 -22.51 12.19
N ASN A 128 22.67 -21.93 13.39
CA ASN A 128 22.32 -22.55 14.66
C ASN A 128 20.92 -22.15 15.16
N GLY A 129 20.06 -21.54 14.31
CA GLY A 129 18.69 -21.20 14.64
C GLY A 129 18.52 -19.97 15.54
N MET A 130 19.56 -19.14 15.68
CA MET A 130 19.52 -17.87 16.41
C MET A 130 19.18 -16.72 15.46
N MET A 131 18.31 -15.80 15.90
CA MET A 131 17.97 -14.60 15.15
C MET A 131 19.03 -13.52 15.40
N VAL A 132 19.56 -12.93 14.33
CA VAL A 132 20.41 -11.75 14.42
C VAL A 132 19.62 -10.56 13.89
N GLN A 133 19.35 -9.58 14.75
CA GLN A 133 18.69 -8.33 14.37
C GLN A 133 19.72 -7.20 14.36
N THR A 134 19.94 -6.60 13.18
CA THR A 134 20.72 -5.37 13.03
C THR A 134 19.76 -4.18 12.97
N CYS A 135 19.92 -3.19 13.85
CA CYS A 135 19.04 -2.01 13.91
C CYS A 135 19.14 -1.11 12.66
N GLN A 136 20.29 -1.08 11.98
CA GLN A 136 20.49 -0.28 10.77
C GLN A 136 20.72 -1.14 9.54
N TRP A 137 20.04 -0.81 8.45
CA TRP A 137 20.31 -1.38 7.14
C TRP A 137 21.68 -0.95 6.63
N SER A 138 22.41 -1.86 5.98
CA SER A 138 23.69 -1.54 5.33
C SER A 138 23.49 -0.96 3.93
N SER A 139 22.50 -0.09 3.75
CA SER A 139 22.06 0.39 2.43
C SER A 139 23.13 1.24 1.75
N LYS A 140 23.53 0.86 0.53
CA LYS A 140 24.44 1.65 -0.32
C LYS A 140 23.62 2.48 -1.29
N HIS A 141 23.27 3.71 -0.97
CA HIS A 141 22.42 4.52 -1.85
C HIS A 141 23.09 4.79 -3.20
N LEU A 142 22.28 4.81 -4.26
CA LEU A 142 22.76 5.16 -5.60
C LEU A 142 23.04 6.66 -5.64
N GLN A 143 24.22 7.02 -6.14
CA GLN A 143 24.50 8.41 -6.45
C GLN A 143 23.78 8.77 -7.75
N LYS A 144 23.15 9.94 -7.75
CA LYS A 144 22.52 10.51 -8.93
C LYS A 144 23.55 10.68 -10.04
N GLN A 145 23.27 10.15 -11.22
CA GLN A 145 24.01 10.53 -12.42
C GLN A 145 23.70 12.00 -12.76
N VAL A 146 24.75 12.84 -12.76
CA VAL A 146 24.63 14.30 -12.84
C VAL A 146 24.51 14.73 -14.29
N SER A 147 23.31 14.61 -14.85
CA SER A 147 22.94 15.14 -16.16
C SER A 147 21.54 15.75 -16.08
N PHE A 148 21.37 16.94 -16.66
CA PHE A 148 20.08 17.62 -16.73
C PHE A 148 19.28 17.03 -17.89
N TYR A 149 18.33 16.17 -17.57
CA TYR A 149 17.41 15.58 -18.56
C TYR A 149 16.08 16.34 -18.53
N LEU A 150 15.47 16.47 -19.71
CA LEU A 150 14.19 17.17 -19.86
C LEU A 150 13.00 16.24 -19.63
N TYR A 151 13.15 14.94 -19.93
CA TYR A 151 12.06 13.97 -19.88
C TYR A 151 12.24 12.92 -18.77
N ASP A 152 11.13 12.53 -18.14
CA ASP A 152 11.12 11.59 -17.02
C ASP A 152 11.73 10.23 -17.39
N ILE A 153 11.44 9.73 -18.60
CA ILE A 153 11.98 8.45 -19.09
C ILE A 153 13.50 8.50 -19.31
N GLU A 154 14.04 9.64 -19.75
CA GLU A 154 15.49 9.81 -19.91
C GLU A 154 16.20 9.75 -18.55
N ILE A 155 15.61 10.35 -17.51
CA ILE A 155 16.10 10.25 -16.14
C ILE A 155 16.09 8.79 -15.67
N SER A 156 14.99 8.08 -15.88
CA SER A 156 14.86 6.66 -15.49
C SER A 156 15.91 5.79 -16.19
N ARG A 157 16.15 5.99 -17.50
CA ARG A 157 17.10 5.17 -18.27
C ARG A 157 18.56 5.50 -17.98
N ALA A 158 18.86 6.75 -17.66
CA ALA A 158 20.20 7.15 -17.28
C ALA A 158 20.65 6.49 -15.97
N GLN A 159 19.73 6.15 -15.07
CA GLN A 159 20.08 5.54 -13.79
C GLN A 159 20.10 4.02 -13.87
N THR A 160 21.27 3.41 -13.62
CA THR A 160 21.37 1.96 -13.44
C THR A 160 20.82 1.56 -12.06
N PRO A 161 19.77 0.73 -11.99
CA PRO A 161 19.25 0.22 -10.73
C PRO A 161 20.23 -0.78 -10.09
N LYS A 162 20.20 -0.92 -8.77
CA LYS A 162 20.89 -2.03 -8.10
C LYS A 162 20.31 -3.36 -8.55
N PRO A 163 21.11 -4.44 -8.61
CA PRO A 163 20.56 -5.79 -8.61
C PRO A 163 19.56 -5.95 -7.46
N ILE A 164 18.38 -6.50 -7.76
CA ILE A 164 17.30 -6.59 -6.78
C ILE A 164 17.68 -7.47 -5.59
N SER A 165 18.53 -8.48 -5.82
CA SER A 165 19.12 -9.33 -4.78
C SER A 165 20.02 -8.54 -3.82
N GLN A 166 20.80 -7.59 -4.34
CA GLN A 166 21.62 -6.70 -3.53
C GLN A 166 20.72 -5.79 -2.67
N LEU A 167 19.69 -5.19 -3.26
CA LEU A 167 18.75 -4.36 -2.51
C LEU A 167 18.06 -5.18 -1.40
N ALA A 168 17.59 -6.38 -1.73
CA ALA A 168 16.96 -7.29 -0.78
C ALA A 168 17.88 -7.62 0.41
N GLN A 169 19.14 -7.93 0.14
CA GLN A 169 20.15 -8.17 1.17
C GLN A 169 20.38 -6.92 2.04
N GLU A 170 20.48 -5.73 1.44
CA GLU A 170 20.70 -4.47 2.15
C GLU A 170 19.58 -4.14 3.15
N ILE A 171 18.34 -4.56 2.85
CA ILE A 171 17.16 -4.31 3.69
C ILE A 171 16.82 -5.49 4.63
N GLY A 172 17.65 -6.54 4.67
CA GLY A 172 17.49 -7.67 5.58
C GLY A 172 16.49 -8.74 5.15
N LEU A 173 16.20 -8.85 3.85
CA LEU A 173 15.49 -10.01 3.28
C LEU A 173 16.42 -11.20 3.16
N LEU A 174 15.89 -12.40 3.44
CA LEU A 174 16.60 -13.65 3.23
C LEU A 174 16.47 -14.10 1.76
N PRO A 175 17.43 -14.84 1.19
CA PRO A 175 17.35 -15.33 -0.19
C PRO A 175 16.07 -16.13 -0.48
N GLU A 176 15.62 -16.94 0.48
CA GLU A 176 14.38 -17.74 0.40
C GLU A 176 13.09 -16.92 0.50
N GLU A 177 13.17 -15.64 0.85
CA GLU A 177 12.03 -14.72 0.91
C GLU A 177 11.86 -13.91 -0.39
N LEU A 178 12.72 -14.14 -1.39
CA LEU A 178 12.79 -13.37 -2.62
C LEU A 178 12.57 -14.26 -3.86
N GLU A 179 11.61 -13.90 -4.71
CA GLU A 179 11.38 -14.51 -6.02
C GLU A 179 11.70 -13.48 -7.11
N ALA A 180 12.87 -13.59 -7.75
CA ALA A 180 13.34 -12.61 -8.73
C ALA A 180 12.56 -12.66 -10.05
N TYR A 181 12.23 -11.48 -10.59
CA TYR A 181 11.63 -11.28 -11.91
C TYR A 181 12.57 -10.44 -12.77
N GLY A 182 13.60 -11.08 -13.29
CA GLY A 182 14.77 -10.38 -13.86
C GLY A 182 15.66 -9.81 -12.75
N ASN A 183 16.49 -8.82 -13.09
CA ASN A 183 17.49 -8.27 -12.16
C ASN A 183 17.01 -7.04 -11.37
N THR A 184 15.85 -6.48 -11.71
CA THR A 184 15.42 -5.13 -11.27
C THR A 184 14.22 -5.16 -10.32
N LYS A 185 13.50 -6.29 -10.23
CA LYS A 185 12.30 -6.46 -9.41
C LYS A 185 12.14 -7.90 -8.93
N ALA A 186 11.41 -8.08 -7.83
CA ALA A 186 11.18 -9.39 -7.23
C ALA A 186 9.89 -9.42 -6.42
N LYS A 187 9.26 -10.58 -6.30
CA LYS A 187 8.16 -10.82 -5.36
C LYS A 187 8.75 -11.16 -3.98
N VAL A 188 8.11 -10.67 -2.91
CA VAL A 188 8.53 -10.94 -1.52
C VAL A 188 7.54 -11.85 -0.82
N HIS A 189 8.05 -12.93 -0.23
CA HIS A 189 7.22 -13.91 0.47
C HIS A 189 6.60 -13.39 1.76
N LEU A 190 5.37 -13.83 2.04
CA LEU A 190 4.64 -13.48 3.27
C LEU A 190 5.20 -14.17 4.52
N SER A 191 6.05 -15.20 4.38
CA SER A 191 6.74 -15.87 5.50
C SER A 191 7.56 -14.90 6.35
N LEU A 192 7.97 -13.78 5.77
CA LEU A 192 8.62 -12.67 6.46
C LEU A 192 7.81 -12.15 7.65
N LEU A 193 6.48 -12.07 7.55
CA LEU A 193 5.64 -11.62 8.67
C LEU A 193 5.75 -12.55 9.86
N ASN A 194 5.87 -13.87 9.62
CA ASN A 194 6.06 -14.85 10.69
C ASN A 194 7.44 -14.69 11.33
N ARG A 195 8.48 -14.49 10.52
CA ARG A 195 9.85 -14.27 11.00
C ARG A 195 9.97 -12.99 11.83
N LEU A 196 9.33 -11.91 11.39
CA LEU A 196 9.40 -10.59 12.03
C LEU A 196 8.22 -10.29 12.96
N GLN A 197 7.43 -11.30 13.36
CA GLN A 197 6.20 -11.07 14.13
C GLN A 197 6.43 -10.24 15.42
N HIS A 198 7.56 -10.46 16.09
CA HIS A 198 7.96 -9.79 17.34
C HIS A 198 8.64 -8.43 17.12
N GLN A 199 9.01 -8.08 15.88
CA GLN A 199 9.60 -6.78 15.59
C GLN A 199 8.53 -5.69 15.68
N PRO A 200 8.74 -4.62 16.47
CA PRO A 200 7.84 -3.47 16.48
C PRO A 200 7.72 -2.85 15.08
N ASN A 201 6.52 -2.37 14.75
CA ASN A 201 6.30 -1.64 13.50
C ASN A 201 6.99 -0.27 13.56
N GLY A 202 7.52 0.17 12.43
CA GLY A 202 7.95 1.55 12.26
C GLY A 202 6.81 2.56 12.15
N LYS A 203 7.18 3.80 11.86
CA LYS A 203 6.27 4.92 11.67
C LYS A 203 5.55 4.82 10.34
N TYR A 204 4.23 5.01 10.36
CA TYR A 204 3.37 4.88 9.19
C TYR A 204 2.90 6.26 8.69
N VAL A 205 3.42 6.67 7.54
CA VAL A 205 3.20 7.99 6.95
C VAL A 205 2.25 7.86 5.76
N LEU A 206 1.13 8.58 5.80
CA LEU A 206 0.19 8.65 4.68
C LEU A 206 0.41 9.93 3.88
N VAL A 207 0.63 9.82 2.57
CA VAL A 207 0.63 10.95 1.64
C VAL A 207 -0.73 11.06 0.96
N ALA A 208 -1.38 12.20 1.14
CA ALA A 208 -2.63 12.59 0.49
C ALA A 208 -2.45 13.91 -0.26
N GLY A 209 -3.44 14.33 -1.03
CA GLY A 209 -3.42 15.61 -1.74
C GLY A 209 -4.62 16.47 -1.42
N ILE A 210 -4.57 17.74 -1.83
CA ILE A 210 -5.78 18.54 -2.00
C ILE A 210 -6.70 17.96 -3.07
N THR A 211 -7.89 18.53 -3.26
CA THR A 211 -8.79 18.10 -4.33
C THR A 211 -8.07 18.23 -5.68
N PRO A 212 -7.97 17.15 -6.48
CA PRO A 212 -7.24 17.18 -7.74
C PRO A 212 -7.71 18.24 -8.73
N THR A 213 -6.74 18.84 -9.40
CA THR A 213 -6.92 19.75 -10.53
C THR A 213 -6.21 19.19 -11.77
N PRO A 214 -6.63 19.58 -12.99
CA PRO A 214 -5.92 19.21 -14.23
C PRO A 214 -4.44 19.64 -14.28
N LEU A 215 -4.01 20.50 -13.36
CA LEU A 215 -2.63 21.00 -13.27
C LEU A 215 -1.66 20.04 -12.58
N GLY A 216 -2.21 19.07 -11.84
CA GLY A 216 -1.47 18.05 -11.11
C GLY A 216 -0.82 18.59 -9.84
N GLU A 217 -0.96 17.81 -8.76
CA GLU A 217 -0.36 18.15 -7.46
C GLU A 217 1.02 17.50 -7.26
N GLY A 218 1.30 16.41 -8.00
CA GLY A 218 2.56 15.66 -7.87
C GLY A 218 2.63 14.80 -6.60
N LYS A 219 1.50 14.22 -6.17
CA LYS A 219 1.42 13.42 -4.93
C LYS A 219 2.44 12.27 -4.89
N SER A 220 2.48 11.41 -5.91
CA SER A 220 3.43 10.29 -5.95
C SER A 220 4.89 10.74 -6.09
N THR A 221 5.11 11.92 -6.70
CA THR A 221 6.42 12.58 -6.75
C THR A 221 6.87 12.98 -5.35
N VAL A 222 5.98 13.54 -4.52
CA VAL A 222 6.25 13.84 -3.11
C VAL A 222 6.47 12.57 -2.30
N THR A 223 5.65 11.52 -2.47
CA THR A 223 5.83 10.22 -1.81
C THR A 223 7.25 9.68 -2.04
N THR A 224 7.69 9.70 -3.30
CA THR A 224 8.99 9.17 -3.70
C THR A 224 10.14 10.08 -3.25
N GLY A 225 9.96 11.41 -3.34
CA GLY A 225 10.93 12.39 -2.84
C GLY A 225 11.13 12.31 -1.33
N LEU A 226 10.04 12.14 -0.58
CA LEU A 226 10.07 11.98 0.88
C LEU A 226 10.78 10.70 1.29
N VAL A 227 10.48 9.56 0.67
CA VAL A 227 11.16 8.30 1.03
C VAL A 227 12.65 8.36 0.68
N GLN A 228 13.02 8.97 -0.45
CA GLN A 228 14.43 9.21 -0.80
C GLN A 228 15.11 10.11 0.23
N ALA A 229 14.46 11.17 0.68
CA ALA A 229 14.98 12.07 1.71
C ALA A 229 15.21 11.34 3.04
N LEU A 230 14.22 10.59 3.54
CA LEU A 230 14.34 9.81 4.77
C LEU A 230 15.45 8.76 4.67
N SER A 231 15.52 8.05 3.54
CA SER A 231 16.48 6.97 3.35
C SER A 231 17.88 7.48 3.00
N ALA A 232 18.05 8.08 1.82
CA ALA A 232 19.36 8.40 1.27
C ALA A 232 20.04 9.59 1.94
N HIS A 233 19.27 10.54 2.48
CA HIS A 233 19.81 11.79 3.06
C HIS A 233 19.78 11.80 4.58
N LEU A 234 18.73 11.25 5.22
CA LEU A 234 18.66 11.15 6.68
C LEU A 234 19.13 9.80 7.25
N LYS A 235 19.45 8.82 6.39
CA LYS A 235 19.97 7.50 6.78
C LYS A 235 19.04 6.72 7.70
N LEU A 236 17.72 6.87 7.50
CA LEU A 236 16.70 6.13 8.23
C LEU A 236 16.20 4.95 7.39
N ASN A 237 16.00 3.78 8.01
CA ASN A 237 15.34 2.65 7.35
C ASN A 237 13.97 3.13 6.87
N SER A 238 13.78 3.15 5.55
CA SER A 238 12.59 3.76 4.97
C SER A 238 12.12 2.98 3.75
N PHE A 239 10.81 2.85 3.62
CA PHE A 239 10.15 2.12 2.54
C PHE A 239 9.03 2.97 1.93
N ALA A 240 8.82 2.87 0.63
CA ALA A 240 7.59 3.39 0.01
C ALA A 240 6.66 2.25 -0.41
N CYS A 241 5.35 2.44 -0.25
CA CYS A 241 4.34 1.50 -0.73
C CYS A 241 3.41 2.20 -1.71
N LEU A 242 3.45 1.78 -2.97
CA LEU A 242 2.74 2.39 -4.09
C LEU A 242 1.77 1.40 -4.74
N ARG A 243 0.81 1.96 -5.48
CA ARG A 243 -0.13 1.18 -6.28
C ARG A 243 0.49 0.79 -7.62
N GLN A 244 0.14 -0.39 -8.11
CA GLN A 244 0.39 -0.76 -9.49
C GLN A 244 -0.57 0.01 -10.42
N PRO A 245 -0.08 0.69 -11.46
CA PRO A 245 -0.94 1.32 -12.46
C PRO A 245 -1.62 0.27 -13.35
N SER A 246 -2.79 0.60 -13.87
CA SER A 246 -3.45 -0.18 -14.94
C SER A 246 -2.73 0.04 -16.26
N GLN A 247 -2.66 -1.00 -17.09
CA GLN A 247 -2.11 -0.94 -18.43
C GLN A 247 -3.02 -0.18 -19.41
N GLY A 248 -4.33 -0.19 -19.19
CA GLY A 248 -5.31 0.41 -20.11
C GLY A 248 -5.03 1.89 -20.44
N PRO A 249 -4.85 2.78 -19.43
CA PRO A 249 -4.49 4.18 -19.64
C PRO A 249 -3.16 4.41 -20.37
N THR A 250 -2.18 3.50 -20.21
CA THR A 250 -0.84 3.60 -20.80
C THR A 250 -0.89 3.66 -22.33
N PHE A 251 -1.86 3.00 -22.96
CA PHE A 251 -2.06 3.02 -24.43
C PHE A 251 -3.14 4.02 -24.88
N GLY A 252 -3.82 4.69 -23.94
CA GLY A 252 -4.86 5.67 -24.21
C GLY A 252 -4.34 7.10 -24.25
N VAL A 253 -3.99 7.66 -23.09
CA VAL A 253 -3.74 9.10 -22.92
C VAL A 253 -2.25 9.37 -22.71
N LYS A 254 -1.57 8.57 -21.88
CA LYS A 254 -0.11 8.47 -21.67
C LYS A 254 0.15 7.55 -20.47
N GLY A 255 1.27 6.83 -20.46
CA GLY A 255 1.78 6.15 -19.26
C GLY A 255 2.13 7.17 -18.16
N GLY A 256 1.96 6.80 -16.89
CA GLY A 256 2.27 7.67 -15.76
C GLY A 256 3.66 7.40 -15.20
N ALA A 257 4.43 8.42 -14.85
CA ALA A 257 5.61 8.20 -14.02
C ALA A 257 5.21 7.69 -12.63
N ALA A 258 5.96 6.73 -12.10
CA ALA A 258 5.89 6.30 -10.70
C ALA A 258 6.55 7.36 -9.80
N GLY A 259 5.99 8.57 -9.79
CA GLY A 259 6.64 9.78 -9.32
C GLY A 259 6.82 10.81 -10.44
N GLY A 260 7.97 11.49 -10.49
CA GLY A 260 8.35 12.39 -11.58
C GLY A 260 9.69 13.08 -11.33
N GLY A 261 10.37 13.49 -12.40
CA GLY A 261 11.68 14.12 -12.33
C GLY A 261 12.72 13.21 -11.66
N TYR A 262 13.47 13.73 -10.68
CA TYR A 262 14.45 12.94 -9.92
C TYR A 262 13.87 12.19 -8.71
N ALA A 263 12.55 12.14 -8.60
CA ALA A 263 11.83 11.39 -7.57
C ALA A 263 10.89 10.37 -8.24
N GLN A 264 11.47 9.25 -8.69
CA GLN A 264 10.79 8.18 -9.44
C GLN A 264 11.19 6.79 -8.95
N VAL A 265 10.29 5.82 -9.13
CA VAL A 265 10.59 4.38 -9.11
C VAL A 265 11.14 3.94 -10.45
N ILE A 266 12.19 3.12 -10.45
CA ILE A 266 12.86 2.61 -11.64
C ILE A 266 12.95 1.07 -11.64
N PRO A 267 12.95 0.42 -12.81
CA PRO A 267 12.73 0.98 -14.15
C PRO A 267 11.27 1.37 -14.43
N MET A 268 11.05 2.54 -15.04
CA MET A 268 9.71 3.11 -15.23
C MET A 268 8.85 2.37 -16.26
N GLU A 269 9.46 1.76 -17.28
CA GLU A 269 8.77 0.94 -18.29
C GLU A 269 8.16 -0.32 -17.68
N GLU A 270 8.95 -1.04 -16.88
CA GLU A 270 8.49 -2.25 -16.19
C GLU A 270 7.36 -1.94 -15.19
N PHE A 271 7.41 -0.77 -14.56
CA PHE A 271 6.37 -0.29 -13.63
C PHE A 271 5.01 -0.09 -14.32
N ASN A 272 4.99 0.36 -15.57
CA ASN A 272 3.77 0.78 -16.28
C ASN A 272 3.14 -0.28 -17.19
N LEU A 273 3.86 -1.38 -17.44
CA LEU A 273 3.39 -2.46 -18.29
C LEU A 273 2.96 -3.65 -17.42
N HIS A 274 3.54 -4.83 -17.64
CA HIS A 274 3.07 -6.07 -17.03
C HIS A 274 3.54 -6.26 -15.59
N LEU A 275 4.56 -5.52 -15.15
CA LEU A 275 5.23 -5.67 -13.85
C LEU A 275 5.54 -7.16 -13.56
N THR A 276 4.76 -7.79 -12.68
CA THR A 276 4.89 -9.19 -12.25
C THR A 276 3.67 -10.05 -12.60
N GLY A 277 2.72 -9.52 -13.38
CA GLY A 277 1.54 -10.24 -13.84
C GLY A 277 0.34 -10.24 -12.90
N ASP A 278 0.33 -9.43 -11.84
CA ASP A 278 -0.72 -9.41 -10.82
C ASP A 278 -2.09 -9.08 -11.40
N ILE A 279 -2.17 -8.08 -12.28
CA ILE A 279 -3.42 -7.69 -12.95
C ILE A 279 -3.89 -8.79 -13.93
N HIS A 280 -2.97 -9.55 -14.52
CA HIS A 280 -3.32 -10.70 -15.37
C HIS A 280 -3.94 -11.83 -14.54
N ALA A 281 -3.39 -12.11 -13.36
CA ALA A 281 -3.95 -13.07 -12.41
C ALA A 281 -5.37 -12.65 -11.96
N ILE A 282 -5.58 -11.36 -11.68
CA ILE A 282 -6.90 -10.80 -11.36
C ILE A 282 -7.87 -10.97 -12.52
N THR A 283 -7.42 -10.68 -13.75
CA THR A 283 -8.25 -10.82 -14.95
C THR A 283 -8.69 -12.26 -15.16
N ALA A 284 -7.76 -13.21 -15.05
CA ALA A 284 -8.04 -14.63 -15.15
C ALA A 284 -8.99 -15.11 -14.04
N ALA A 285 -8.75 -14.72 -12.79
CA ALA A 285 -9.59 -15.09 -11.64
C ALA A 285 -11.01 -14.53 -11.78
N ASN A 286 -11.16 -13.25 -12.13
CA ASN A 286 -12.46 -12.61 -12.29
C ASN A 286 -13.27 -13.25 -13.42
N ASN A 287 -12.61 -13.52 -14.56
CA ASN A 287 -13.27 -14.11 -15.71
C ASN A 287 -13.60 -15.60 -15.51
N LEU A 288 -12.85 -16.32 -14.66
CA LEU A 288 -13.21 -17.66 -14.21
C LEU A 288 -14.52 -17.65 -13.42
N VAL A 289 -14.72 -16.68 -12.52
CA VAL A 289 -16.01 -16.51 -11.82
C VAL A 289 -17.14 -16.27 -12.81
N ALA A 290 -16.94 -15.35 -13.76
CA ALA A 290 -17.94 -15.06 -14.79
C ALA A 290 -18.29 -16.29 -15.65
N ALA A 291 -17.29 -17.09 -16.04
CA ALA A 291 -17.49 -18.34 -16.76
C ALA A 291 -18.24 -19.38 -15.91
N ALA A 292 -17.92 -19.49 -14.62
CA ALA A 292 -18.59 -20.42 -13.70
C ALA A 292 -20.07 -20.06 -13.49
N ILE A 293 -20.41 -18.77 -13.42
CA ILE A 293 -21.79 -18.29 -13.36
C ILE A 293 -22.59 -18.76 -14.58
N ASP A 294 -22.06 -18.49 -15.78
CA ASP A 294 -22.76 -18.79 -17.03
C ASP A 294 -22.90 -20.31 -17.24
N ALA A 295 -21.84 -21.07 -16.94
CA ALA A 295 -21.87 -22.53 -16.97
C ALA A 295 -22.90 -23.08 -15.97
N ARG A 296 -22.98 -22.50 -14.76
CA ARG A 296 -23.95 -22.93 -13.75
C ARG A 296 -25.38 -22.68 -14.20
N ILE A 297 -25.70 -21.49 -14.72
CA ILE A 297 -27.03 -21.16 -15.25
C ILE A 297 -27.44 -22.15 -16.35
N LEU A 298 -26.56 -22.39 -17.34
CA LEU A 298 -26.84 -23.31 -18.44
C LEU A 298 -27.07 -24.75 -17.96
N HIS A 299 -26.21 -25.25 -17.08
CA HIS A 299 -26.31 -26.62 -16.60
C HIS A 299 -27.50 -26.84 -15.68
N GLU A 300 -27.88 -25.84 -14.88
CA GLU A 300 -29.13 -25.90 -14.13
C GLU A 300 -30.34 -25.92 -15.05
N ALA A 301 -30.41 -25.07 -16.07
CA ALA A 301 -31.58 -25.06 -16.94
C ALA A 301 -31.76 -26.36 -17.77
N THR A 302 -30.68 -27.10 -18.04
CA THR A 302 -30.70 -28.17 -19.05
C THR A 302 -30.57 -29.59 -18.50
N GLN A 303 -30.30 -29.76 -17.21
CA GLN A 303 -30.05 -31.08 -16.61
C GLN A 303 -31.05 -31.38 -15.48
N SER A 304 -31.37 -32.66 -15.29
CA SER A 304 -32.12 -33.13 -14.12
C SER A 304 -31.23 -33.16 -12.86
N ASP A 305 -31.85 -33.08 -11.67
CA ASP A 305 -31.14 -33.07 -10.38
C ASP A 305 -30.22 -34.29 -10.24
N LYS A 306 -30.72 -35.47 -10.62
CA LYS A 306 -29.96 -36.73 -10.61
C LYS A 306 -28.74 -36.69 -11.54
N ALA A 307 -28.89 -36.12 -12.74
CA ALA A 307 -27.79 -36.02 -13.70
C ALA A 307 -26.72 -35.03 -13.24
N MET A 308 -27.14 -33.90 -12.68
CA MET A 308 -26.24 -32.88 -12.15
C MET A 308 -25.48 -33.39 -10.92
N TYR A 309 -26.17 -34.04 -9.98
CA TYR A 309 -25.54 -34.65 -8.81
C TYR A 309 -24.45 -35.65 -9.19
N ARG A 310 -24.74 -36.52 -10.17
CA ARG A 310 -23.78 -37.50 -10.67
C ARG A 310 -22.51 -36.88 -11.24
N ARG A 311 -22.60 -35.68 -11.83
CA ARG A 311 -21.49 -34.93 -12.44
C ARG A 311 -20.75 -34.06 -11.43
N LEU A 312 -21.45 -33.47 -10.47
CA LEU A 312 -20.84 -32.68 -9.39
C LEU A 312 -20.08 -33.56 -8.40
N VAL A 313 -20.56 -34.78 -8.16
CA VAL A 313 -19.94 -35.72 -7.22
C VAL A 313 -19.59 -37.02 -7.97
N PRO A 314 -18.64 -37.00 -8.92
CA PRO A 314 -18.36 -38.15 -9.78
C PRO A 314 -17.91 -39.38 -8.97
N SER A 315 -18.16 -40.57 -9.52
CA SER A 315 -17.60 -41.80 -8.97
C SER A 315 -16.21 -42.02 -9.58
N VAL A 316 -15.18 -42.08 -8.75
CA VAL A 316 -13.80 -42.36 -9.13
C VAL A 316 -13.43 -43.70 -8.50
N ASN A 317 -13.08 -44.69 -9.31
CA ASN A 317 -12.83 -46.07 -8.86
C ASN A 317 -13.97 -46.66 -8.02
N GLY A 318 -15.22 -46.36 -8.38
CA GLY A 318 -16.41 -46.84 -7.68
C GLY A 318 -16.83 -46.02 -6.45
N VAL A 319 -15.98 -45.09 -5.98
CA VAL A 319 -16.25 -44.30 -4.76
C VAL A 319 -16.67 -42.89 -5.13
N ARG A 320 -17.73 -42.39 -4.48
CA ARG A 320 -18.11 -40.97 -4.52
C ARG A 320 -17.65 -40.31 -3.22
N CYS A 321 -17.02 -39.14 -3.34
CA CYS A 321 -16.64 -38.34 -2.18
C CYS A 321 -16.98 -36.89 -2.44
N PHE A 322 -17.44 -36.19 -1.40
CA PHE A 322 -17.54 -34.75 -1.43
C PHE A 322 -16.15 -34.12 -1.30
N SER A 323 -15.89 -33.11 -2.12
CA SER A 323 -14.75 -32.22 -1.91
C SER A 323 -14.98 -31.30 -0.70
N PRO A 324 -13.92 -30.71 -0.11
CA PRO A 324 -14.06 -29.83 1.05
C PRO A 324 -15.03 -28.65 0.82
N ILE A 325 -15.08 -28.09 -0.39
CA ILE A 325 -15.99 -26.98 -0.71
C ILE A 325 -17.45 -27.43 -0.83
N GLN A 326 -17.68 -28.67 -1.26
CA GLN A 326 -19.01 -29.27 -1.29
C GLN A 326 -19.50 -29.59 0.13
N MET A 327 -18.62 -30.07 1.00
CA MET A 327 -18.92 -30.25 2.43
C MET A 327 -19.30 -28.91 3.08
N ALA A 328 -18.57 -27.83 2.81
CA ALA A 328 -18.90 -26.50 3.31
C ALA A 328 -20.29 -26.03 2.84
N ARG A 329 -20.66 -26.33 1.59
CA ARG A 329 -22.01 -26.06 1.09
C ARG A 329 -23.09 -26.86 1.82
N LEU A 330 -22.90 -28.16 2.05
CA LEU A 330 -23.85 -28.98 2.80
C LEU A 330 -24.09 -28.44 4.21
N GLN A 331 -23.01 -28.03 4.89
CA GLN A 331 -23.10 -27.39 6.21
C GLN A 331 -23.93 -26.10 6.16
N ARG A 332 -23.73 -25.23 5.16
CA ARG A 332 -24.55 -24.01 4.99
C ARG A 332 -26.03 -24.31 4.70
N LEU A 333 -26.32 -25.44 4.07
CA LEU A 333 -27.68 -25.91 3.83
C LEU A 333 -28.29 -26.63 5.05
N GLY A 334 -27.54 -26.81 6.15
CA GLY A 334 -27.98 -27.54 7.32
C GLY A 334 -28.00 -29.08 7.15
N ILE A 335 -27.30 -29.60 6.14
CA ILE A 335 -27.24 -31.03 5.84
C ILE A 335 -25.99 -31.64 6.51
N ASN A 336 -26.21 -32.40 7.58
CA ASN A 336 -25.14 -33.04 8.36
C ASN A 336 -24.85 -34.48 7.88
N LYS A 337 -24.61 -34.66 6.59
CA LYS A 337 -24.29 -35.96 5.97
C LYS A 337 -22.98 -35.87 5.20
N SER A 338 -22.13 -36.89 5.36
CA SER A 338 -20.81 -36.94 4.71
C SER A 338 -20.71 -37.99 3.60
N ASP A 339 -21.57 -39.01 3.59
CA ASP A 339 -21.63 -39.97 2.49
C ASP A 339 -22.54 -39.43 1.38
N PRO A 340 -22.04 -39.29 0.13
CA PRO A 340 -22.88 -38.90 -1.01
C PRO A 340 -24.08 -39.81 -1.29
N SER A 341 -24.12 -41.02 -0.74
CA SER A 341 -25.20 -41.99 -0.94
C SER A 341 -26.39 -41.74 -0.01
N ASP A 342 -26.17 -40.99 1.09
CA ASP A 342 -27.16 -40.80 2.16
C ASP A 342 -28.12 -39.63 1.92
N LEU A 343 -27.87 -38.81 0.89
CA LEU A 343 -28.68 -37.63 0.61
C LEU A 343 -30.05 -38.03 0.04
N THR A 344 -31.12 -37.49 0.62
CA THR A 344 -32.48 -37.64 0.07
C THR A 344 -32.62 -36.89 -1.26
N PRO A 345 -33.63 -37.18 -2.09
CA PRO A 345 -33.88 -36.43 -3.32
C PRO A 345 -34.00 -34.91 -3.10
N GLU A 346 -34.60 -34.49 -1.99
CA GLU A 346 -34.77 -33.08 -1.60
C GLU A 346 -33.42 -32.44 -1.23
N GLU A 347 -32.61 -33.14 -0.45
CA GLU A 347 -31.25 -32.70 -0.08
C GLU A 347 -30.34 -32.62 -1.31
N VAL A 348 -30.43 -33.60 -2.22
CA VAL A 348 -29.73 -33.57 -3.50
C VAL A 348 -30.16 -32.34 -4.29
N ARG A 349 -31.45 -32.06 -4.39
CA ARG A 349 -31.96 -30.87 -5.10
C ARG A 349 -31.42 -29.58 -4.49
N ALA A 350 -31.50 -29.41 -3.17
CA ALA A 350 -30.96 -28.24 -2.47
C ALA A 350 -29.45 -28.08 -2.68
N PHE A 351 -28.71 -29.19 -2.68
CA PHE A 351 -27.27 -29.18 -2.92
C PHE A 351 -26.92 -28.76 -4.36
N VAL A 352 -27.58 -29.33 -5.36
CA VAL A 352 -27.22 -29.11 -6.77
C VAL A 352 -27.82 -27.83 -7.38
N ARG A 353 -28.89 -27.27 -6.81
CA ARG A 353 -29.53 -26.06 -7.33
C ARG A 353 -29.11 -24.82 -6.55
N LEU A 354 -28.45 -23.86 -7.22
CA LEU A 354 -28.31 -22.49 -6.70
C LEU A 354 -29.53 -21.66 -7.07
N ASP A 355 -30.19 -21.98 -8.19
CA ASP A 355 -31.32 -21.24 -8.74
C ASP A 355 -31.02 -19.75 -8.92
N LEU A 356 -29.82 -19.46 -9.44
CA LEU A 356 -29.35 -18.10 -9.70
C LEU A 356 -30.27 -17.42 -10.72
N ASP A 357 -30.75 -16.23 -10.37
CA ASP A 357 -31.57 -15.40 -11.26
C ASP A 357 -30.66 -14.64 -12.24
N PRO A 358 -30.73 -14.90 -13.57
CA PRO A 358 -29.87 -14.26 -14.55
C PRO A 358 -29.97 -12.72 -14.56
N GLU A 359 -31.12 -12.16 -14.19
CA GLU A 359 -31.33 -10.70 -14.15
C GLU A 359 -30.71 -10.05 -12.90
N LYS A 360 -30.46 -10.85 -11.85
CA LYS A 360 -29.85 -10.40 -10.59
C LYS A 360 -28.37 -10.74 -10.49
N VAL A 361 -27.74 -11.17 -11.58
CA VAL A 361 -26.28 -11.34 -11.65
C VAL A 361 -25.61 -9.98 -11.60
N THR A 362 -24.81 -9.76 -10.57
CA THR A 362 -24.08 -8.50 -10.38
C THR A 362 -22.64 -8.59 -10.92
N TRP A 363 -22.10 -9.81 -11.00
CA TRP A 363 -20.72 -10.04 -11.43
C TRP A 363 -20.51 -9.77 -12.93
N GLN A 364 -19.47 -9.01 -13.25
CA GLN A 364 -19.10 -8.64 -14.62
C GLN A 364 -17.76 -9.25 -15.02
N ARG A 365 -17.46 -9.23 -16.32
CA ARG A 365 -16.13 -9.62 -16.82
C ARG A 365 -15.16 -8.46 -16.73
N VAL A 366 -13.87 -8.73 -16.87
CA VAL A 366 -12.86 -7.66 -16.92
C VAL A 366 -11.79 -7.87 -17.97
N VAL A 367 -11.19 -6.76 -18.40
CA VAL A 367 -10.00 -6.70 -19.26
C VAL A 367 -9.22 -5.44 -18.90
N ASP A 368 -7.89 -5.47 -18.94
CA ASP A 368 -7.07 -4.29 -18.61
C ASP A 368 -6.77 -3.40 -19.84
N THR A 369 -7.81 -3.13 -20.63
CA THR A 369 -7.74 -2.32 -21.85
C THR A 369 -8.91 -1.33 -21.86
N ASN A 370 -8.67 -0.11 -22.34
CA ASN A 370 -9.73 0.90 -22.47
C ASN A 370 -10.66 0.59 -23.66
N ASP A 371 -11.72 -0.18 -23.45
CA ASP A 371 -12.65 -0.58 -24.50
C ASP A 371 -14.12 -0.23 -24.19
N ARG A 372 -14.56 0.91 -24.72
CA ARG A 372 -15.92 1.42 -24.47
C ARG A 372 -17.03 0.54 -25.06
N PHE A 373 -16.77 -0.29 -26.07
CA PHE A 373 -17.80 -1.12 -26.71
C PHE A 373 -18.16 -2.34 -25.86
N LEU A 374 -17.32 -2.69 -24.88
CA LEU A 374 -17.61 -3.76 -23.92
C LEU A 374 -18.42 -3.30 -22.70
N ARG A 375 -18.79 -2.02 -22.61
CA ARG A 375 -19.61 -1.47 -21.51
C ARG A 375 -21.00 -2.10 -21.38
N LYS A 376 -21.52 -2.68 -22.46
CA LYS A 376 -22.77 -3.44 -22.46
C LYS A 376 -22.77 -4.37 -23.66
N ILE A 377 -22.89 -5.67 -23.40
CA ILE A 377 -22.85 -6.73 -24.41
C ILE A 377 -23.90 -7.80 -24.10
N THR A 378 -24.18 -8.66 -25.08
CA THR A 378 -24.95 -9.90 -24.90
C THR A 378 -24.01 -11.09 -25.11
N VAL A 379 -23.99 -12.03 -24.17
CA VAL A 379 -23.19 -13.28 -24.26
C VAL A 379 -24.10 -14.49 -24.46
N GLY A 380 -23.53 -15.63 -24.84
CA GLY A 380 -24.26 -16.90 -24.97
C GLY A 380 -25.14 -17.02 -26.22
N GLN A 381 -24.73 -16.38 -27.32
CA GLN A 381 -25.53 -16.31 -28.55
C GLN A 381 -25.37 -17.52 -29.49
N ALA A 382 -24.38 -18.38 -29.26
CA ALA A 382 -24.19 -19.57 -30.07
C ALA A 382 -25.29 -20.62 -29.79
N ASN A 383 -25.58 -21.45 -30.80
CA ASN A 383 -26.67 -22.44 -30.72
C ASN A 383 -26.44 -23.49 -29.61
N THR A 384 -25.18 -23.74 -29.25
CA THR A 384 -24.75 -24.69 -28.20
C THR A 384 -25.21 -24.29 -26.80
N GLU A 385 -25.48 -23.00 -26.58
CA GLU A 385 -25.91 -22.39 -25.33
C GLU A 385 -27.44 -22.41 -25.20
N LYS A 386 -28.14 -23.02 -26.18
CA LYS A 386 -29.56 -23.38 -26.11
C LYS A 386 -30.48 -22.20 -25.75
N GLY A 387 -30.16 -21.01 -26.28
CA GLY A 387 -30.95 -19.81 -26.04
C GLY A 387 -30.73 -19.14 -24.68
N HIS A 388 -29.78 -19.61 -23.86
CA HIS A 388 -29.41 -18.99 -22.58
C HIS A 388 -28.47 -17.78 -22.76
N ALA A 389 -28.90 -16.81 -23.56
CA ALA A 389 -28.20 -15.54 -23.70
C ALA A 389 -28.55 -14.59 -22.55
N ARG A 390 -27.61 -13.73 -22.16
CA ARG A 390 -27.88 -12.66 -21.19
C ARG A 390 -27.08 -11.40 -21.46
N GLN A 391 -27.58 -10.26 -20.98
CA GLN A 391 -26.83 -9.01 -20.97
C GLN A 391 -25.79 -9.00 -19.84
N THR A 392 -24.62 -8.44 -20.12
CA THR A 392 -23.52 -8.25 -19.17
C THR A 392 -22.60 -7.12 -19.67
N GLN A 393 -21.49 -6.87 -18.99
CA GLN A 393 -20.49 -5.90 -19.41
C GLN A 393 -19.07 -6.36 -19.04
N PHE A 394 -18.08 -5.62 -19.54
CA PHE A 394 -16.72 -5.64 -19.03
C PHE A 394 -16.40 -4.34 -18.28
N ASP A 395 -15.65 -4.49 -17.20
CA ASP A 395 -14.99 -3.40 -16.49
C ASP A 395 -13.48 -3.47 -16.69
N ILE A 396 -12.75 -2.37 -16.44
CA ILE A 396 -11.30 -2.42 -16.45
C ILE A 396 -10.80 -3.33 -15.31
N ALA A 397 -9.72 -4.11 -15.48
CA ALA A 397 -9.31 -5.12 -14.50
C ALA A 397 -9.11 -4.57 -13.08
N VAL A 398 -8.58 -3.36 -12.95
CA VAL A 398 -8.39 -2.68 -11.65
C VAL A 398 -9.69 -2.24 -10.96
N ALA A 399 -10.83 -2.31 -11.64
CA ALA A 399 -12.17 -2.11 -11.08
C ALA A 399 -12.77 -3.40 -10.48
N SER A 400 -12.15 -4.56 -10.69
CA SER A 400 -12.61 -5.84 -10.13
C SER A 400 -12.65 -5.81 -8.59
N GLU A 401 -13.65 -6.46 -8.00
CA GLU A 401 -13.68 -6.71 -6.56
C GLU A 401 -12.46 -7.54 -6.11
N ILE A 402 -11.94 -8.43 -6.96
CA ILE A 402 -10.74 -9.22 -6.64
C ILE A 402 -9.52 -8.31 -6.45
N MET A 403 -9.42 -7.20 -7.19
CA MET A 403 -8.38 -6.19 -6.97
C MET A 403 -8.54 -5.52 -5.59
N ALA A 404 -9.77 -5.21 -5.19
CA ALA A 404 -10.04 -4.67 -3.85
C ALA A 404 -9.74 -5.67 -2.74
N ILE A 405 -10.01 -6.97 -2.95
CA ILE A 405 -9.66 -8.05 -2.02
C ILE A 405 -8.14 -8.18 -1.90
N LEU A 406 -7.40 -8.18 -3.01
CA LEU A 406 -5.94 -8.22 -3.01
C LEU A 406 -5.35 -7.04 -2.20
N ALA A 407 -5.95 -5.85 -2.34
CA ALA A 407 -5.50 -4.68 -1.63
C ALA A 407 -5.82 -4.70 -0.12
N LEU A 408 -6.87 -5.41 0.32
CA LEU A 408 -7.33 -5.41 1.72
C LEU A 408 -6.96 -6.65 2.52
N THR A 409 -6.48 -7.70 1.86
CA THR A 409 -6.22 -8.95 2.54
C THR A 409 -5.02 -8.90 3.47
N ASP A 410 -5.05 -9.71 4.54
CA ASP A 410 -3.98 -9.85 5.52
C ASP A 410 -3.20 -11.17 5.41
N GLY A 411 -3.41 -11.93 4.34
CA GLY A 411 -2.70 -13.19 4.10
C GLY A 411 -3.52 -14.18 3.31
N LEU A 412 -2.94 -15.34 3.00
CA LEU A 412 -3.56 -16.31 2.09
C LEU A 412 -4.90 -16.85 2.60
N ALA A 413 -5.01 -17.12 3.91
CA ALA A 413 -6.24 -17.61 4.52
C ALA A 413 -7.36 -16.57 4.45
N ASP A 414 -7.05 -15.31 4.76
CA ASP A 414 -8.00 -14.19 4.66
C ASP A 414 -8.39 -13.92 3.21
N MET A 415 -7.44 -13.94 2.27
CA MET A 415 -7.72 -13.76 0.84
C MET A 415 -8.69 -14.83 0.34
N ARG A 416 -8.44 -16.10 0.68
CA ARG A 416 -9.33 -17.22 0.34
C ARG A 416 -10.72 -17.03 0.93
N ALA A 417 -10.81 -16.60 2.19
CA ALA A 417 -12.10 -16.35 2.84
C ALA A 417 -12.87 -15.18 2.18
N ARG A 418 -12.17 -14.11 1.81
CA ARG A 418 -12.74 -12.95 1.09
C ARG A 418 -13.23 -13.34 -0.31
N LEU A 419 -12.44 -14.09 -1.06
CA LEU A 419 -12.81 -14.62 -2.36
C LEU A 419 -14.08 -15.49 -2.25
N GLY A 420 -14.17 -16.34 -1.23
CA GLY A 420 -15.36 -17.17 -0.99
C GLY A 420 -16.61 -16.36 -0.67
N ARG A 421 -16.50 -15.24 0.04
CA ARG A 421 -17.63 -14.36 0.41
C ARG A 421 -18.14 -13.46 -0.72
N MET A 422 -17.44 -13.40 -1.87
CA MET A 422 -17.91 -12.58 -3.00
C MET A 422 -19.31 -13.02 -3.42
N VAL A 423 -20.25 -12.06 -3.47
CA VAL A 423 -21.62 -12.30 -3.91
C VAL A 423 -21.70 -12.02 -5.40
N VAL A 424 -22.06 -13.04 -6.18
CA VAL A 424 -22.11 -12.96 -7.65
C VAL A 424 -23.47 -12.57 -8.20
N GLY A 425 -24.49 -12.65 -7.36
CA GLY A 425 -25.89 -12.37 -7.65
C GLY A 425 -26.78 -13.00 -6.59
N SER A 426 -28.08 -13.07 -6.87
CA SER A 426 -29.06 -13.65 -5.96
C SER A 426 -29.87 -14.74 -6.66
N ASN A 427 -30.33 -15.71 -5.87
CA ASN A 427 -31.30 -16.67 -6.37
C ASN A 427 -32.69 -16.04 -6.56
N ARG A 428 -33.63 -16.79 -7.14
CA ARG A 428 -35.00 -16.33 -7.37
C ARG A 428 -35.74 -15.94 -6.08
N ASN A 429 -35.34 -16.50 -4.94
CA ASN A 429 -35.87 -16.19 -3.60
C ASN A 429 -35.19 -14.96 -2.95
N GLY A 430 -34.24 -14.31 -3.64
CA GLY A 430 -33.54 -13.13 -3.15
C GLY A 430 -32.38 -13.39 -2.18
N GLN A 431 -32.00 -14.66 -1.94
CA GLN A 431 -30.83 -14.99 -1.13
C GLN A 431 -29.54 -14.81 -1.94
N PRO A 432 -28.46 -14.31 -1.32
CA PRO A 432 -27.19 -14.10 -2.00
C PRO A 432 -26.54 -15.44 -2.36
N ILE A 433 -26.00 -15.53 -3.58
CA ILE A 433 -25.19 -16.65 -4.04
C ILE A 433 -23.73 -16.22 -4.07
N THR A 434 -22.87 -17.01 -3.44
CA THR A 434 -21.46 -16.67 -3.27
C THR A 434 -20.54 -17.43 -4.24
N ALA A 435 -19.30 -16.98 -4.40
CA ALA A 435 -18.26 -17.72 -5.12
C ALA A 435 -17.97 -19.10 -4.49
N ASP A 436 -18.15 -19.21 -3.18
CA ASP A 436 -18.08 -20.47 -2.45
C ASP A 436 -19.21 -21.44 -2.85
N ASP A 437 -20.42 -20.93 -3.10
CA ASP A 437 -21.55 -21.73 -3.59
C ASP A 437 -21.36 -22.23 -5.03
N LEU A 438 -20.65 -21.45 -5.84
CA LEU A 438 -20.22 -21.87 -7.18
C LEU A 438 -19.10 -22.92 -7.14
N GLY A 439 -18.41 -23.09 -6.01
CA GLY A 439 -17.32 -24.04 -5.87
C GLY A 439 -15.98 -23.55 -6.44
N VAL A 440 -15.81 -22.24 -6.70
CA VAL A 440 -14.63 -21.71 -7.41
C VAL A 440 -13.53 -21.16 -6.51
N THR A 441 -13.79 -20.93 -5.23
CA THR A 441 -12.86 -20.27 -4.29
C THR A 441 -11.46 -20.86 -4.26
N GLY A 442 -11.32 -22.19 -4.30
CA GLY A 442 -10.02 -22.86 -4.35
C GLY A 442 -9.23 -22.52 -5.63
N ALA A 443 -9.90 -22.54 -6.78
CA ALA A 443 -9.28 -22.19 -8.06
C ALA A 443 -8.86 -20.71 -8.10
N LEU A 444 -9.69 -19.82 -7.55
CA LEU A 444 -9.33 -18.40 -7.44
C LEU A 444 -8.10 -18.19 -6.56
N ALA A 445 -8.02 -18.88 -5.41
CA ALA A 445 -6.85 -18.79 -4.54
C ALA A 445 -5.57 -19.31 -5.22
N VAL A 446 -5.67 -20.33 -6.07
CA VAL A 446 -4.53 -20.83 -6.87
C VAL A 446 -4.09 -19.79 -7.91
N LEU A 447 -5.03 -19.19 -8.66
CA LEU A 447 -4.70 -18.14 -9.64
C LEU A 447 -4.06 -16.92 -8.98
N MET A 448 -4.45 -16.60 -7.76
CA MET A 448 -3.96 -15.44 -7.00
C MET A 448 -2.74 -15.74 -6.12
N LYS A 449 -2.22 -16.98 -6.13
CA LYS A 449 -1.18 -17.46 -5.20
C LYS A 449 0.09 -16.61 -5.22
N ASP A 450 0.53 -16.17 -6.39
CA ASP A 450 1.73 -15.35 -6.54
C ASP A 450 1.40 -13.85 -6.58
N ALA A 451 0.20 -13.51 -7.06
CA ALA A 451 -0.31 -12.15 -7.08
C ALA A 451 -0.47 -11.56 -5.67
N ILE A 452 -0.62 -12.36 -4.61
CA ILE A 452 -0.72 -11.89 -3.21
C ILE A 452 0.58 -11.29 -2.64
N LYS A 453 1.73 -11.63 -3.22
CA LYS A 453 3.06 -11.24 -2.73
C LYS A 453 3.41 -9.84 -3.27
N PRO A 454 3.82 -8.86 -2.45
CA PRO A 454 4.21 -7.54 -2.96
C PRO A 454 5.46 -7.57 -3.85
N THR A 455 5.51 -6.68 -4.84
CA THR A 455 6.66 -6.56 -5.76
C THR A 455 7.64 -5.50 -5.26
N LEU A 456 8.86 -5.93 -4.92
CA LEU A 456 9.99 -5.08 -4.56
C LEU A 456 10.62 -4.46 -5.81
N MET A 457 10.79 -3.14 -5.77
CA MET A 457 11.53 -2.30 -6.72
C MET A 457 12.34 -1.26 -5.94
N GLN A 458 12.90 -0.26 -6.63
CA GLN A 458 13.65 0.82 -6.01
C GLN A 458 13.44 2.18 -6.66
N THR A 459 13.76 3.24 -5.92
CA THR A 459 13.83 4.61 -6.44
C THR A 459 15.14 4.89 -7.16
N LEU A 460 15.24 6.05 -7.82
CA LEU A 460 16.47 6.57 -8.42
C LEU A 460 17.68 6.62 -7.46
N GLU A 461 17.46 6.78 -6.15
CA GLU A 461 18.52 6.78 -5.14
C GLU A 461 18.67 5.42 -4.43
N GLY A 462 18.06 4.37 -4.98
CA GLY A 462 18.17 3.00 -4.47
C GLY A 462 17.45 2.78 -3.14
N THR A 463 16.38 3.54 -2.88
CA THR A 463 15.47 3.35 -1.74
C THR A 463 14.45 2.27 -2.08
N PRO A 464 14.13 1.31 -1.19
CA PRO A 464 13.22 0.22 -1.50
C PRO A 464 11.76 0.69 -1.63
N VAL A 465 11.05 0.11 -2.60
CA VAL A 465 9.64 0.40 -2.89
C VAL A 465 8.87 -0.90 -3.08
N PHE A 466 7.71 -1.03 -2.44
CA PHE A 466 6.73 -2.04 -2.79
C PHE A 466 5.71 -1.45 -3.75
N VAL A 467 5.46 -2.16 -4.84
CA VAL A 467 4.40 -1.88 -5.80
C VAL A 467 3.43 -3.04 -5.73
N HIS A 468 2.22 -2.81 -5.22
CA HIS A 468 1.28 -3.91 -5.03
C HIS A 468 -0.18 -3.45 -4.91
N ALA A 469 -1.03 -4.13 -5.69
CA ALA A 469 -2.43 -3.79 -5.90
C ALA A 469 -2.66 -2.36 -6.42
N GLY A 470 -3.81 -2.10 -7.03
CA GLY A 470 -4.13 -0.80 -7.61
C GLY A 470 -5.62 -0.58 -7.80
N PRO A 471 -6.47 -0.75 -6.77
CA PRO A 471 -7.91 -0.55 -6.91
C PRO A 471 -8.24 0.89 -7.29
N PHE A 472 -9.35 1.08 -8.00
CA PHE A 472 -9.92 2.39 -8.25
C PHE A 472 -10.20 3.14 -6.94
N ALA A 473 -9.90 4.44 -6.91
CA ALA A 473 -10.19 5.28 -5.75
C ALA A 473 -11.63 5.82 -5.73
N ASN A 474 -12.41 5.61 -6.80
CA ASN A 474 -13.83 5.98 -6.85
C ASN A 474 -14.70 4.86 -6.27
N ILE A 475 -14.78 3.73 -6.97
CA ILE A 475 -15.64 2.58 -6.61
C ILE A 475 -14.98 1.61 -5.63
N ALA A 476 -13.71 1.85 -5.27
CA ALA A 476 -13.01 1.16 -4.21
C ALA A 476 -12.16 2.18 -3.42
N HIS A 477 -11.31 1.68 -2.53
CA HIS A 477 -10.61 2.50 -1.54
C HIS A 477 -9.36 3.21 -2.06
N GLY A 478 -8.81 2.82 -3.21
CA GLY A 478 -7.76 3.61 -3.87
C GLY A 478 -6.37 3.58 -3.22
N ASN A 479 -6.02 2.52 -2.50
CA ASN A 479 -4.73 2.39 -1.80
C ASN A 479 -3.95 1.15 -2.27
N SER A 480 -2.64 1.13 -2.05
CA SER A 480 -1.80 -0.08 -2.17
C SER A 480 -2.23 -1.14 -1.15
N SER A 481 -1.70 -2.37 -1.27
CA SER A 481 -2.12 -3.46 -0.41
C SER A 481 -1.75 -3.30 1.08
N VAL A 482 -2.59 -3.84 1.97
CA VAL A 482 -2.30 -4.01 3.40
C VAL A 482 -1.03 -4.84 3.64
N LEU A 483 -0.82 -5.91 2.87
CA LEU A 483 0.35 -6.77 3.02
C LEU A 483 1.67 -6.04 2.75
N ALA A 484 1.74 -5.23 1.69
CA ALA A 484 2.92 -4.41 1.39
C ALA A 484 3.28 -3.51 2.58
N ASP A 485 2.29 -2.83 3.15
CA ASP A 485 2.51 -1.94 4.28
C ASP A 485 2.95 -2.70 5.54
N LYS A 486 2.33 -3.85 5.85
CA LYS A 486 2.72 -4.67 7.01
C LYS A 486 4.14 -5.22 6.88
N LEU A 487 4.50 -5.74 5.70
CA LEU A 487 5.86 -6.21 5.43
C LEU A 487 6.87 -5.08 5.59
N ALA A 488 6.59 -3.93 4.96
CA ALA A 488 7.45 -2.76 5.04
C ALA A 488 7.60 -2.24 6.48
N LEU A 489 6.51 -2.15 7.25
CA LEU A 489 6.52 -1.66 8.63
C LEU A 489 7.34 -2.55 9.55
N LYS A 490 7.29 -3.87 9.33
CA LYS A 490 8.14 -4.83 10.04
C LYS A 490 9.60 -4.73 9.60
N LEU A 491 9.87 -4.60 8.30
CA LEU A 491 11.24 -4.51 7.77
C LEU A 491 11.99 -3.27 8.25
N VAL A 492 11.33 -2.11 8.29
CA VAL A 492 12.00 -0.86 8.68
C VAL A 492 12.29 -0.80 10.19
N GLY A 493 11.51 -1.51 11.02
CA GLY A 493 11.61 -1.50 12.48
C GLY A 493 11.10 -0.22 13.13
N GLU A 494 11.08 -0.18 14.47
CA GLU A 494 10.46 0.89 15.29
C GLU A 494 10.89 2.32 14.92
N GLU A 495 12.19 2.49 14.64
CA GLU A 495 12.79 3.79 14.30
C GLU A 495 12.70 4.12 12.80
N GLY A 496 12.15 3.21 12.01
CA GLY A 496 12.02 3.34 10.56
C GLY A 496 10.69 3.93 10.11
N PHE A 497 10.58 4.21 8.81
CA PHE A 497 9.44 4.90 8.22
C PHE A 497 8.88 4.17 7.01
N VAL A 498 7.55 4.02 6.94
CA VAL A 498 6.85 3.57 5.73
C VAL A 498 6.01 4.70 5.20
N VAL A 499 6.28 5.11 3.97
CA VAL A 499 5.55 6.15 3.26
C VAL A 499 4.61 5.48 2.25
N THR A 500 3.30 5.58 2.48
CA THR A 500 2.27 5.12 1.54
C THR A 500 1.46 6.30 1.04
N GLU A 501 0.67 6.10 -0.01
CA GLU A 501 -0.24 7.13 -0.53
C GLU A 501 -1.68 6.62 -0.70
N ALA A 502 -2.60 7.58 -0.77
CA ALA A 502 -4.00 7.33 -1.14
C ALA A 502 -4.39 8.08 -2.42
N GLY A 503 -5.17 7.42 -3.29
CA GLY A 503 -5.63 7.99 -4.56
C GLY A 503 -6.54 9.21 -4.41
N PHE A 504 -6.51 10.13 -5.38
CA PHE A 504 -7.23 11.42 -5.34
C PHE A 504 -6.84 12.33 -4.17
N GLY A 505 -7.77 13.15 -3.68
CA GLY A 505 -7.59 14.06 -2.57
C GLY A 505 -7.93 13.42 -1.22
N ALA A 506 -7.71 14.18 -0.15
CA ALA A 506 -7.94 13.72 1.21
C ALA A 506 -9.43 13.43 1.51
N ASP A 507 -10.35 14.06 0.79
CA ASP A 507 -11.79 13.82 0.86
C ASP A 507 -12.21 12.43 0.34
N ILE A 508 -11.41 11.78 -0.50
CA ILE A 508 -11.74 10.46 -1.06
C ILE A 508 -10.72 9.41 -0.61
N GLY A 509 -9.45 9.57 -1.01
CA GLY A 509 -8.44 8.54 -0.76
C GLY A 509 -8.13 8.37 0.71
N MET A 510 -7.86 9.47 1.40
CA MET A 510 -7.48 9.46 2.82
C MET A 510 -8.66 9.05 3.70
N GLU A 511 -9.86 9.56 3.44
CA GLU A 511 -11.09 9.12 4.12
C GLU A 511 -11.25 7.59 4.06
N LYS A 512 -11.12 7.01 2.86
CA LYS A 512 -11.20 5.55 2.65
C LYS A 512 -10.01 4.80 3.23
N PHE A 513 -8.82 5.38 3.18
CA PHE A 513 -7.64 4.82 3.83
C PHE A 513 -7.89 4.65 5.34
N PHE A 514 -8.48 5.63 6.01
CA PHE A 514 -8.81 5.52 7.43
C PHE A 514 -10.01 4.59 7.69
N ASN A 515 -11.16 4.84 7.07
CA ASN A 515 -12.39 4.12 7.41
C ASN A 515 -12.46 2.69 6.87
N ILE A 516 -11.65 2.33 5.87
CA ILE A 516 -11.61 1.00 5.24
C ILE A 516 -10.26 0.31 5.49
N LYS A 517 -9.15 0.87 5.00
CA LYS A 517 -7.84 0.19 5.02
C LYS A 517 -7.27 0.08 6.44
N CYS A 518 -7.23 1.16 7.22
CA CYS A 518 -6.77 1.14 8.61
C CYS A 518 -7.69 0.28 9.48
N ARG A 519 -9.02 0.40 9.28
CA ARG A 519 -10.00 -0.43 9.98
C ARG A 519 -9.79 -1.93 9.72
N THR A 520 -9.52 -2.31 8.48
CA THR A 520 -9.31 -3.71 8.08
C THR A 520 -7.96 -4.25 8.55
N SER A 521 -6.90 -3.46 8.43
CA SER A 521 -5.53 -3.88 8.73
C SER A 521 -5.16 -3.80 10.21
N GLY A 522 -5.87 -2.97 10.97
CA GLY A 522 -5.51 -2.57 12.34
C GLY A 522 -4.36 -1.56 12.41
N LEU A 523 -3.79 -1.16 11.27
CA LEU A 523 -2.72 -0.17 11.20
C LEU A 523 -3.25 1.23 11.52
N LYS A 524 -2.41 2.04 12.17
CA LYS A 524 -2.72 3.42 12.52
C LYS A 524 -1.63 4.33 11.95
N PRO A 525 -1.98 5.39 11.20
CA PRO A 525 -1.02 6.35 10.68
C PRO A 525 -0.45 7.19 11.83
N ASP A 526 0.85 7.50 11.77
CA ASP A 526 1.49 8.43 12.70
C ASP A 526 1.33 9.88 12.24
N VAL A 527 1.37 10.12 10.92
CA VAL A 527 1.33 11.46 10.31
C VAL A 527 0.75 11.42 8.90
N VAL A 528 0.02 12.48 8.53
CA VAL A 528 -0.42 12.76 7.16
C VAL A 528 0.48 13.80 6.54
N VAL A 529 0.99 13.53 5.34
CA VAL A 529 1.60 14.52 4.45
C VAL A 529 0.56 14.95 3.42
N LEU A 530 0.14 16.20 3.47
CA LEU A 530 -0.87 16.74 2.57
C LEU A 530 -0.22 17.58 1.47
N VAL A 531 -0.32 17.12 0.23
CA VAL A 531 0.32 17.73 -0.93
C VAL A 531 -0.56 18.82 -1.55
N ALA A 532 0.05 19.97 -1.83
CA ALA A 532 -0.57 21.08 -2.56
C ALA A 532 0.43 21.72 -3.53
N THR A 533 -0.08 22.48 -4.50
CA THR A 533 0.73 23.34 -5.40
C THR A 533 0.08 24.71 -5.47
N VAL A 534 0.89 25.76 -5.66
CA VAL A 534 0.37 27.13 -5.78
C VAL A 534 -0.61 27.23 -6.96
N ARG A 535 -0.28 26.60 -8.09
CA ARG A 535 -1.11 26.61 -9.30
C ARG A 535 -2.47 25.94 -9.10
N ALA A 536 -2.52 24.79 -8.43
CA ALA A 536 -3.78 24.13 -8.10
C ALA A 536 -4.62 24.99 -7.13
N LEU A 537 -3.98 25.61 -6.13
CA LEU A 537 -4.67 26.52 -5.21
C LEU A 537 -5.22 27.75 -5.94
N LYS A 538 -4.48 28.35 -6.90
CA LYS A 538 -4.99 29.43 -7.75
C LYS A 538 -6.24 29.00 -8.54
N MET A 539 -6.28 27.76 -9.04
CA MET A 539 -7.48 27.22 -9.70
C MET A 539 -8.65 27.06 -8.73
N HIS A 540 -8.39 26.56 -7.50
CA HIS A 540 -9.41 26.56 -6.45
C HIS A 540 -9.90 27.96 -6.06
N GLY A 541 -9.06 28.97 -6.28
CA GLY A 541 -9.34 30.37 -6.00
C GLY A 541 -10.17 31.13 -7.04
N GLY A 542 -10.70 30.44 -8.05
CA GLY A 542 -11.43 31.06 -9.17
C GLY A 542 -10.59 31.22 -10.44
N GLY A 543 -9.49 30.48 -10.54
CA GLY A 543 -8.71 30.38 -11.78
C GLY A 543 -9.49 29.79 -12.95
N PRO A 544 -9.10 30.16 -14.19
CA PRO A 544 -9.76 29.65 -15.38
C PRO A 544 -9.65 28.13 -15.43
N ASN A 545 -10.72 27.47 -15.89
CA ASN A 545 -10.72 26.04 -16.09
C ASN A 545 -9.70 25.64 -17.16
N VAL A 546 -8.97 24.57 -16.88
CA VAL A 546 -7.96 24.02 -17.79
C VAL A 546 -8.45 22.67 -18.25
N TYR A 547 -8.59 22.50 -19.56
CA TYR A 547 -8.91 21.21 -20.15
C TYR A 547 -7.60 20.56 -20.59
N THR A 548 -7.41 19.31 -20.20
CA THR A 548 -6.29 18.47 -20.66
C THR A 548 -6.24 18.54 -22.19
N PHE A 549 -5.06 18.83 -22.76
CA PHE A 549 -4.77 19.04 -24.19
C PHE A 549 -4.98 20.45 -24.79
N HIS A 550 -5.54 21.43 -24.07
CA HIS A 550 -5.64 22.82 -24.56
C HIS A 550 -5.03 23.83 -23.58
N ILE A 551 -3.72 24.06 -23.72
CA ILE A 551 -3.03 25.18 -23.04
C ILE A 551 -3.24 26.44 -23.90
N PHE A 552 -4.21 27.26 -23.55
CA PHE A 552 -4.41 28.57 -24.19
C PHE A 552 -3.39 29.61 -23.69
N THR A 553 -3.13 30.64 -24.51
CA THR A 553 -2.26 31.80 -24.17
C THR A 553 -2.69 32.51 -22.88
N THR A 554 -3.99 32.53 -22.58
CA THR A 554 -4.59 33.09 -21.35
C THR A 554 -4.21 32.29 -20.09
N PHE A 555 -4.02 30.97 -20.21
CA PHE A 555 -3.58 30.10 -19.11
C PHE A 555 -2.12 30.36 -18.71
N TYR A 556 -1.26 30.66 -19.70
CA TYR A 556 0.14 31.03 -19.47
C TYR A 556 0.25 32.29 -18.61
N ILE A 557 -0.55 33.32 -18.90
CA ILE A 557 -0.59 34.56 -18.10
C ILE A 557 -1.10 34.29 -16.68
N TYR A 558 -2.03 33.36 -16.48
CA TYR A 558 -2.64 33.14 -15.17
C TYR A 558 -1.76 32.37 -14.17
N CYS A 559 -1.04 31.35 -14.66
CA CYS A 559 -0.17 30.55 -13.78
C CYS A 559 1.17 31.20 -13.51
N ILE A 560 1.68 32.02 -14.44
CA ILE A 560 3.02 32.64 -14.36
C ILE A 560 3.02 33.93 -13.54
N PHE A 561 1.97 34.75 -13.61
CA PHE A 561 1.94 36.00 -12.86
C PHE A 561 1.48 35.77 -11.42
N GLU A 562 2.16 36.43 -10.48
CA GLU A 562 1.83 36.41 -9.06
C GLU A 562 0.41 36.92 -8.83
N ARG A 563 -0.39 36.15 -8.09
CA ARG A 563 -1.76 36.56 -7.72
C ARG A 563 -2.11 36.09 -6.32
N LEU A 564 -1.53 36.77 -5.33
CA LEU A 564 -1.76 36.47 -3.90
C LEU A 564 -3.24 36.44 -3.52
N GLN A 565 -4.09 37.28 -4.12
CA GLN A 565 -5.54 37.34 -3.84
C GLN A 565 -6.27 36.00 -4.08
N LEU A 566 -5.93 35.30 -5.16
CA LEU A 566 -6.55 34.01 -5.50
C LEU A 566 -6.13 32.91 -4.54
N VAL A 567 -4.87 32.93 -4.14
CA VAL A 567 -4.30 32.01 -3.15
C VAL A 567 -4.92 32.29 -1.77
N TYR A 568 -4.97 33.56 -1.37
CA TYR A 568 -5.38 34.02 -0.04
C TYR A 568 -6.87 33.79 0.25
N HIS A 569 -7.77 34.32 -0.59
CA HIS A 569 -9.20 34.37 -0.24
C HIS A 569 -9.95 33.07 -0.54
N TYR A 570 -9.66 32.41 -1.67
CA TYR A 570 -10.50 31.31 -2.15
C TYR A 570 -9.71 30.01 -2.40
N GLY A 571 -8.44 30.09 -2.79
CA GLY A 571 -7.61 28.92 -3.12
C GLY A 571 -7.26 28.07 -1.91
N CYS A 572 -6.71 28.69 -0.87
CA CYS A 572 -6.35 28.00 0.36
C CYS A 572 -7.57 27.53 1.18
N SER A 573 -8.79 27.92 0.81
CA SER A 573 -10.01 27.37 1.45
C SER A 573 -10.08 25.84 1.27
N ASN A 574 -9.71 25.33 0.09
CA ASN A 574 -9.67 23.90 -0.16
C ASN A 574 -8.59 23.22 0.70
N LEU A 575 -7.37 23.78 0.72
CA LEU A 575 -6.29 23.28 1.57
C LEU A 575 -6.70 23.22 3.05
N LYS A 576 -7.31 24.30 3.56
CA LYS A 576 -7.84 24.36 4.92
C LYS A 576 -8.86 23.27 5.19
N LYS A 577 -9.82 23.05 4.29
CA LYS A 577 -10.81 21.97 4.45
C LYS A 577 -10.16 20.59 4.44
N GLN A 578 -9.13 20.37 3.63
CA GLN A 578 -8.41 19.09 3.56
C GLN A 578 -7.58 18.83 4.83
N ILE A 579 -6.97 19.86 5.42
CA ILE A 579 -6.34 19.78 6.76
C ILE A 579 -7.38 19.44 7.82
N GLN A 580 -8.54 20.10 7.79
CA GLN A 580 -9.64 19.81 8.73
C GLN A 580 -10.13 18.37 8.62
N ILE A 581 -10.22 17.81 7.40
CA ILE A 581 -10.62 16.41 7.20
C ILE A 581 -9.65 15.47 7.91
N ALA A 582 -8.34 15.67 7.79
CA ALA A 582 -7.36 14.85 8.52
C ALA A 582 -7.54 14.96 10.06
N HIS A 583 -7.82 16.16 10.56
CA HIS A 583 -8.08 16.39 11.98
C HIS A 583 -9.36 15.72 12.50
N LEU A 584 -10.37 15.47 11.65
CA LEU A 584 -11.54 14.66 12.06
C LEU A 584 -11.13 13.27 12.55
N PHE A 585 -10.04 12.72 12.00
CA PHE A 585 -9.47 11.43 12.37
C PHE A 585 -8.40 11.52 13.45
N GLY A 586 -8.05 12.71 13.94
CA GLY A 586 -7.08 12.91 15.03
C GLY A 586 -5.62 12.64 14.65
N VAL A 587 -5.25 12.75 13.37
CA VAL A 587 -3.88 12.53 12.86
C VAL A 587 -3.22 13.87 12.52
N PRO A 588 -1.99 14.15 12.98
CA PRO A 588 -1.30 15.40 12.68
C PRO A 588 -0.93 15.51 11.19
N VAL A 589 -0.87 16.74 10.69
CA VAL A 589 -0.69 17.05 9.27
C VAL A 589 0.59 17.84 9.06
N VAL A 590 1.41 17.41 8.11
CA VAL A 590 2.50 18.19 7.52
C VAL A 590 2.12 18.54 6.08
N VAL A 591 2.08 19.81 5.73
CA VAL A 591 1.79 20.22 4.35
C VAL A 591 3.07 20.22 3.52
N ALA A 592 3.05 19.51 2.39
CA ALA A 592 4.11 19.50 1.40
C ALA A 592 3.70 20.37 0.21
N LEU A 593 4.26 21.57 0.11
CA LEU A 593 4.05 22.45 -1.03
C LEU A 593 5.02 22.08 -2.16
N ASN A 594 4.53 21.40 -3.18
CA ASN A 594 5.33 21.02 -4.33
C ASN A 594 5.54 22.23 -5.25
N VAL A 595 6.79 22.72 -5.32
CA VAL A 595 7.13 24.01 -5.93
C VAL A 595 7.39 23.86 -7.43
N PHE A 596 6.76 24.72 -8.22
CA PHE A 596 7.00 24.86 -9.66
C PHE A 596 7.87 26.09 -9.96
N LYS A 597 8.54 26.07 -11.11
CA LYS A 597 9.42 27.16 -11.58
C LYS A 597 8.74 28.54 -11.63
N THR A 598 7.43 28.55 -11.80
CA THR A 598 6.60 29.77 -11.93
C THR A 598 6.09 30.31 -10.61
N ASP A 599 6.26 29.57 -9.51
CA ASP A 599 5.73 29.98 -8.21
C ASP A 599 6.64 31.05 -7.61
N THR A 600 6.08 32.15 -7.13
CA THR A 600 6.87 33.20 -6.48
C THR A 600 7.11 32.91 -5.01
N GLN A 601 8.20 33.45 -4.45
CA GLN A 601 8.51 33.29 -3.04
C GLN A 601 7.37 33.80 -2.13
N ALA A 602 6.72 34.90 -2.52
CA ALA A 602 5.59 35.45 -1.79
C ALA A 602 4.36 34.51 -1.79
N GLU A 603 4.06 33.86 -2.92
CA GLU A 603 3.00 32.85 -3.00
C GLU A 603 3.31 31.63 -2.11
N ILE A 604 4.56 31.16 -2.15
CA ILE A 604 5.03 30.02 -1.36
C ILE A 604 4.90 30.29 0.14
N GLU A 605 5.43 31.42 0.61
CA GLU A 605 5.37 31.82 2.02
C GLU A 605 3.93 32.04 2.49
N LEU A 606 3.08 32.59 1.62
CA LEU A 606 1.67 32.78 1.94
C LEU A 606 0.96 31.46 2.16
N VAL A 607 1.14 30.48 1.26
CA VAL A 607 0.51 29.16 1.40
C VAL A 607 0.98 28.47 2.68
N CYS A 608 2.29 28.50 2.98
CA CYS A 608 2.83 27.87 4.18
C CYS A 608 2.26 28.49 5.46
N ARG A 609 2.20 29.83 5.53
CA ARG A 609 1.58 30.54 6.67
C ARG A 609 0.11 30.18 6.85
N ILE A 610 -0.68 30.12 5.76
CA ILE A 610 -2.10 29.77 5.84
C ILE A 610 -2.30 28.32 6.27
N ALA A 611 -1.45 27.40 5.79
CA ALA A 611 -1.50 26.00 6.18
C ALA A 611 -1.28 25.82 7.69
N GLU A 612 -0.25 26.45 8.25
CA GLU A 612 0.04 26.40 9.68
C GLU A 612 -1.05 27.07 10.52
N ALA A 613 -1.51 28.26 10.09
CA ALA A 613 -2.65 28.94 10.73
C ALA A 613 -3.97 28.14 10.65
N SER A 614 -4.07 27.20 9.70
CA SER A 614 -5.21 26.28 9.54
C SER A 614 -5.06 24.99 10.36
N GLY A 615 -3.98 24.84 11.13
CA GLY A 615 -3.75 23.70 12.02
C GLY A 615 -2.80 22.64 11.48
N ALA A 616 -2.06 22.89 10.40
CA ALA A 616 -0.94 22.01 10.04
C ALA A 616 0.20 22.14 11.06
N SER A 617 0.82 21.03 11.44
CA SER A 617 1.95 21.00 12.37
C SER A 617 3.23 21.59 11.77
N ALA A 618 3.34 21.59 10.43
CA ALA A 618 4.37 22.26 9.66
C ALA A 618 3.91 22.40 8.20
N ALA A 619 4.41 23.40 7.47
CA ALA A 619 4.27 23.50 6.03
C ALA A 619 5.63 23.73 5.36
N VAL A 620 5.98 22.87 4.39
CA VAL A 620 7.34 22.81 3.83
C VAL A 620 7.30 22.86 2.31
N GLN A 621 8.11 23.75 1.73
CA GLN A 621 8.34 23.80 0.29
C GLN A 621 9.21 22.63 -0.18
N CYS A 622 8.88 22.03 -1.32
CA CYS A 622 9.48 20.80 -1.79
C CYS A 622 9.99 20.93 -3.23
N HIS A 623 11.23 20.52 -3.47
CA HIS A 623 11.91 20.60 -4.77
C HIS A 623 12.39 19.24 -5.29
N HIS A 624 11.81 18.14 -4.81
CA HIS A 624 12.24 16.77 -5.13
C HIS A 624 12.13 16.42 -6.61
N TRP A 625 11.18 17.00 -7.35
CA TRP A 625 11.09 16.82 -8.80
C TRP A 625 12.41 17.20 -9.51
N SER A 626 13.07 18.30 -9.11
CA SER A 626 14.35 18.73 -9.71
C SER A 626 15.60 18.25 -8.94
N ARG A 627 15.47 17.99 -7.64
CA ARG A 627 16.61 17.74 -6.73
C ARG A 627 16.64 16.35 -6.08
N GLY A 628 15.72 15.46 -6.42
CA GLY A 628 15.61 14.13 -5.81
C GLY A 628 15.34 14.20 -4.31
N GLY A 629 15.83 13.24 -3.53
CA GLY A 629 15.64 13.21 -2.09
C GLY A 629 16.17 14.46 -1.38
N ARG A 630 17.23 15.09 -1.90
CA ARG A 630 17.78 16.34 -1.36
C ARG A 630 16.74 17.46 -1.35
N GLY A 631 15.82 17.47 -2.31
CA GLY A 631 14.74 18.46 -2.41
C GLY A 631 13.59 18.27 -1.41
N SER A 632 13.63 17.22 -0.59
CA SER A 632 12.61 16.89 0.41
C SER A 632 13.19 16.65 1.81
N VAL A 633 14.45 17.04 2.08
CA VAL A 633 15.09 16.86 3.40
C VAL A 633 14.36 17.61 4.51
N GLU A 634 13.96 18.86 4.28
CA GLU A 634 13.19 19.64 5.25
C GLU A 634 11.82 18.98 5.55
N LEU A 635 11.16 18.45 4.52
CA LEU A 635 9.92 17.70 4.68
C LEU A 635 10.15 16.44 5.51
N ALA A 636 11.22 15.69 5.24
CA ALA A 636 11.57 14.48 5.98
C ALA A 636 11.88 14.78 7.45
N GLN A 637 12.56 15.89 7.75
CA GLN A 637 12.79 16.35 9.12
C GLN A 637 11.49 16.73 9.84
N ALA A 638 10.60 17.45 9.17
CA ALA A 638 9.27 17.80 9.71
C ALA A 638 8.44 16.54 9.99
N VAL A 639 8.39 15.60 9.05
CA VAL A 639 7.72 14.30 9.19
C VAL A 639 8.30 13.51 10.37
N LYS A 640 9.63 13.39 10.46
CA LYS A 640 10.31 12.71 11.59
C LYS A 640 9.91 13.33 12.93
N LYS A 641 9.92 14.66 13.02
CA LYS A 641 9.55 15.40 14.24
C LYS A 641 8.09 15.14 14.61
N VAL A 642 7.17 15.27 13.67
CA VAL A 642 5.73 15.13 13.92
C VAL A 642 5.35 13.67 14.23
N ALA A 643 5.91 12.69 13.53
CA ALA A 643 5.66 11.27 13.76
C ALA A 643 6.17 10.73 15.12
N SER A 644 7.04 11.48 15.79
CA SER A 644 7.46 11.16 17.17
C SER A 644 6.40 11.52 18.23
N GLN A 645 5.43 12.35 17.87
CA GLN A 645 4.37 12.79 18.77
C GLN A 645 3.24 11.75 18.83
N LYS A 646 2.57 11.65 19.98
CA LYS A 646 1.36 10.84 20.10
C LYS A 646 0.22 11.51 19.34
N ASN A 647 -0.57 10.72 18.61
CA ASN A 647 -1.80 11.16 17.98
C ASN A 647 -3.01 10.39 18.54
N ASN A 648 -4.23 10.87 18.25
CA ASN A 648 -5.47 10.29 18.74
C ASN A 648 -6.31 9.76 17.57
N PHE A 649 -5.73 8.82 16.81
CA PHE A 649 -6.41 8.25 15.65
C PHE A 649 -7.78 7.67 16.02
N GLN A 650 -8.82 8.14 15.32
CA GLN A 650 -10.20 7.69 15.47
C GLN A 650 -10.89 7.54 14.12
N PHE A 651 -11.91 6.69 14.04
CA PHE A 651 -12.74 6.56 12.83
C PHE A 651 -13.84 7.61 12.80
N LEU A 652 -14.34 7.91 11.60
CA LEU A 652 -15.35 8.97 11.40
C LEU A 652 -16.76 8.57 11.89
N TYR A 653 -17.07 7.28 11.83
CA TYR A 653 -18.38 6.69 12.16
C TYR A 653 -18.23 5.27 12.72
N ASN A 654 -19.28 4.77 13.39
CA ASN A 654 -19.35 3.41 13.89
C ASN A 654 -19.94 2.47 12.83
N LEU A 655 -19.53 1.22 12.83
CA LEU A 655 -20.07 0.24 11.87
C LEU A 655 -21.54 -0.10 12.14
N GLN A 656 -21.99 0.04 13.38
CA GLN A 656 -23.36 -0.22 13.82
C GLN A 656 -24.33 0.90 13.41
N ASP A 657 -23.82 2.06 12.99
CA ASP A 657 -24.65 3.12 12.44
C ASP A 657 -25.31 2.62 11.15
N SER A 658 -26.53 3.10 10.87
CA SER A 658 -27.25 2.71 9.65
C SER A 658 -26.45 3.10 8.40
N ILE A 659 -26.67 2.38 7.29
CA ILE A 659 -26.02 2.71 6.00
C ILE A 659 -26.22 4.20 5.67
N VAL A 660 -27.46 4.69 5.81
CA VAL A 660 -27.84 6.09 5.55
C VAL A 660 -27.05 7.06 6.44
N GLU A 661 -26.93 6.76 7.73
CA GLU A 661 -26.24 7.65 8.67
C GLU A 661 -24.73 7.70 8.44
N LYS A 662 -24.12 6.57 8.06
CA LYS A 662 -22.70 6.55 7.64
C LYS A 662 -22.47 7.41 6.40
N ILE A 663 -23.35 7.30 5.40
CA ILE A 663 -23.28 8.12 4.17
C ILE A 663 -23.46 9.60 4.51
N ARG A 664 -24.47 9.95 5.32
CA ARG A 664 -24.74 11.32 5.75
C ARG A 664 -23.57 11.91 6.54
N THR A 665 -22.99 11.15 7.46
CA THR A 665 -21.83 11.56 8.25
C THR A 665 -20.64 11.91 7.35
N ILE A 666 -20.34 11.08 6.34
CA ILE A 666 -19.29 11.40 5.35
C ILE A 666 -19.67 12.67 4.57
N ALA A 667 -20.90 12.75 4.07
CA ALA A 667 -21.36 13.89 3.27
C ALA A 667 -21.24 15.23 4.01
N GLN A 668 -21.70 15.28 5.26
CA GLN A 668 -21.69 16.51 6.05
C GLN A 668 -20.30 16.85 6.57
N LYS A 669 -19.60 15.90 7.22
CA LYS A 669 -18.33 16.20 7.87
C LYS A 669 -17.18 16.36 6.87
N VAL A 670 -17.09 15.45 5.88
CA VAL A 670 -16.00 15.43 4.90
C VAL A 670 -16.28 16.40 3.76
N TYR A 671 -17.43 16.30 3.09
CA TYR A 671 -17.70 17.09 1.89
C TYR A 671 -18.28 18.48 2.18
N GLY A 672 -18.92 18.67 3.33
CA GLY A 672 -19.64 19.91 3.65
C GLY A 672 -20.99 20.02 2.93
N ALA A 673 -21.61 18.88 2.59
CA ALA A 673 -22.99 18.85 2.12
C ALA A 673 -23.96 19.19 3.26
N ASP A 674 -25.11 19.77 2.95
CA ASP A 674 -26.14 20.05 3.95
C ASP A 674 -26.83 18.75 4.39
N ASP A 675 -27.17 17.89 3.43
CA ASP A 675 -27.70 16.55 3.64
C ASP A 675 -27.46 15.66 2.40
N ILE A 676 -28.06 14.47 2.40
CA ILE A 676 -28.08 13.53 1.28
C ILE A 676 -29.50 13.35 0.75
N GLU A 677 -29.61 13.05 -0.54
CA GLU A 677 -30.88 12.70 -1.19
C GLU A 677 -30.77 11.27 -1.75
N LEU A 678 -31.63 10.36 -1.29
CA LEU A 678 -31.64 8.97 -1.76
C LEU A 678 -32.63 8.80 -2.90
N SER A 679 -32.19 8.21 -4.01
CA SER A 679 -33.13 7.76 -5.04
C SER A 679 -33.97 6.58 -4.51
N PRO A 680 -35.18 6.33 -5.08
CA PRO A 680 -35.96 5.14 -4.73
C PRO A 680 -35.20 3.83 -4.96
N GLU A 681 -34.37 3.77 -6.01
CA GLU A 681 -33.52 2.60 -6.30
C GLU A 681 -32.44 2.40 -5.23
N ALA A 682 -31.78 3.47 -4.80
CA ALA A 682 -30.78 3.42 -3.75
C ALA A 682 -31.40 2.97 -2.42
N GLN A 683 -32.57 3.51 -2.06
CA GLN A 683 -33.28 3.14 -0.84
C GLN A 683 -33.67 1.65 -0.85
N ALA A 684 -34.25 1.15 -1.95
CA ALA A 684 -34.62 -0.26 -2.07
C ALA A 684 -33.41 -1.20 -1.92
N LYS A 685 -32.25 -0.84 -2.48
CA LYS A 685 -31.01 -1.63 -2.34
C LYS A 685 -30.39 -1.53 -0.94
N ILE A 686 -30.51 -0.39 -0.26
CA ILE A 686 -30.12 -0.26 1.16
C ILE A 686 -30.93 -1.24 2.01
N ASP A 687 -32.25 -1.26 1.84
CA ASP A 687 -33.14 -2.16 2.58
C ASP A 687 -32.81 -3.62 2.27
N TYR A 688 -32.54 -3.93 1.00
CA TYR A 688 -32.09 -5.25 0.57
C TYR A 688 -30.77 -5.68 1.22
N TYR A 689 -29.75 -4.81 1.25
CA TYR A 689 -28.48 -5.12 1.92
C TYR A 689 -28.63 -5.26 3.44
N ASN A 690 -29.53 -4.51 4.07
CA ASN A 690 -29.85 -4.71 5.48
C ASN A 690 -30.49 -6.07 5.74
N GLN A 691 -31.46 -6.49 4.90
CA GLN A 691 -32.08 -7.81 4.99
C GLN A 691 -31.07 -8.95 4.82
N GLN A 692 -30.05 -8.75 3.98
CA GLN A 692 -28.95 -9.71 3.78
C GLN A 692 -27.89 -9.68 4.89
N GLY A 693 -27.99 -8.79 5.88
CA GLY A 693 -27.03 -8.67 6.99
C GLY A 693 -25.76 -7.88 6.66
N PHE A 694 -25.75 -7.13 5.55
CA PHE A 694 -24.59 -6.33 5.12
C PHE A 694 -24.60 -4.89 5.64
N GLY A 695 -25.58 -4.53 6.48
CA GLY A 695 -25.75 -3.19 7.05
C GLY A 695 -24.54 -2.67 7.83
N ALA A 696 -23.74 -3.55 8.43
CA ALA A 696 -22.58 -3.17 9.24
C ALA A 696 -21.29 -2.89 8.42
N LEU A 697 -21.32 -3.02 7.09
CA LEU A 697 -20.14 -2.78 6.26
C LEU A 697 -19.77 -1.28 6.21
N PRO A 698 -18.47 -0.93 6.10
CA PRO A 698 -18.00 0.42 5.79
C PRO A 698 -18.56 0.97 4.47
N ILE A 699 -18.54 2.30 4.34
CA ILE A 699 -18.98 3.02 3.16
C ILE A 699 -17.77 3.47 2.32
N CYS A 700 -17.82 3.23 1.02
CA CYS A 700 -16.86 3.67 0.02
C CYS A 700 -17.55 4.61 -1.00
N MET A 701 -17.56 5.91 -0.74
CA MET A 701 -18.27 6.87 -1.60
C MET A 701 -17.68 6.94 -3.01
N ALA A 702 -18.50 6.69 -4.04
CA ALA A 702 -18.13 6.84 -5.44
C ALA A 702 -18.66 8.17 -5.99
N LYS A 703 -17.82 9.20 -5.92
CA LYS A 703 -18.11 10.58 -6.38
C LYS A 703 -17.01 11.12 -7.29
N THR A 704 -17.24 12.26 -7.93
CA THR A 704 -16.21 12.95 -8.70
C THR A 704 -15.04 13.34 -7.80
N HIS A 705 -13.81 13.16 -8.28
CA HIS A 705 -12.60 13.55 -7.55
C HIS A 705 -12.24 15.03 -7.76
N LEU A 706 -12.97 15.76 -8.60
CA LEU A 706 -12.61 17.12 -9.03
C LEU A 706 -13.21 18.24 -8.18
N SER A 707 -14.04 17.90 -7.19
CA SER A 707 -14.72 18.82 -6.27
C SER A 707 -14.94 18.12 -4.94
N LEU A 708 -15.14 18.84 -3.84
CA LEU A 708 -15.68 18.25 -2.61
C LEU A 708 -17.14 17.81 -2.79
N SER A 709 -17.89 18.51 -3.64
CA SER A 709 -19.28 18.16 -3.98
C SER A 709 -19.37 17.06 -5.06
N HIS A 710 -20.58 16.86 -5.60
CA HIS A 710 -20.83 16.01 -6.76
C HIS A 710 -20.64 16.73 -8.11
N MET A 711 -20.44 18.04 -8.09
CA MET A 711 -20.31 18.92 -9.26
C MET A 711 -18.83 19.18 -9.58
N PRO A 712 -18.24 18.56 -10.62
CA PRO A 712 -16.78 18.64 -10.88
C PRO A 712 -16.24 20.05 -11.15
N GLU A 713 -17.08 20.96 -11.63
CA GLU A 713 -16.76 22.35 -11.93
C GLU A 713 -16.72 23.25 -10.69
N LYS A 714 -17.35 22.84 -9.58
CA LYS A 714 -17.40 23.62 -8.33
C LYS A 714 -16.08 23.45 -7.56
N LYS A 715 -15.20 24.44 -7.65
CA LYS A 715 -13.90 24.47 -6.95
C LYS A 715 -14.00 25.08 -5.55
N GLY A 716 -12.85 25.24 -4.87
CA GLY A 716 -12.78 25.69 -3.48
C GLY A 716 -13.46 24.73 -2.50
N VAL A 717 -14.32 25.29 -1.64
CA VAL A 717 -15.17 24.57 -0.66
C VAL A 717 -16.63 24.93 -0.93
N PRO A 718 -17.33 24.19 -1.82
CA PRO A 718 -18.74 24.43 -2.12
C PRO A 718 -19.61 24.28 -0.86
N THR A 719 -20.67 25.08 -0.75
CA THR A 719 -21.65 25.05 0.36
C THR A 719 -23.07 25.08 -0.21
N GLY A 720 -24.08 24.75 0.60
CA GLY A 720 -25.48 24.89 0.19
C GLY A 720 -25.93 23.80 -0.81
N PHE A 721 -25.37 22.60 -0.71
CA PHE A 721 -25.66 21.52 -1.64
C PHE A 721 -26.10 20.24 -0.92
N ILE A 722 -27.07 19.54 -1.52
CA ILE A 722 -27.49 18.21 -1.12
C ILE A 722 -26.75 17.19 -1.99
N LEU A 723 -26.24 16.11 -1.39
CA LEU A 723 -25.49 15.09 -2.11
C LEU A 723 -26.46 14.00 -2.63
N PRO A 724 -26.63 13.86 -3.96
CA PRO A 724 -27.51 12.83 -4.50
C PRO A 724 -26.84 11.46 -4.39
N ILE A 725 -27.61 10.45 -3.97
CA ILE A 725 -27.23 9.04 -3.96
C ILE A 725 -28.14 8.33 -4.97
N ARG A 726 -27.62 8.11 -6.17
CA ARG A 726 -28.40 7.62 -7.31
C ARG A 726 -28.59 6.11 -7.28
N ASP A 727 -27.56 5.40 -6.84
CA ASP A 727 -27.53 3.95 -6.75
C ASP A 727 -26.57 3.55 -5.62
N ILE A 728 -26.60 2.30 -5.20
CA ILE A 728 -25.71 1.71 -4.21
C ILE A 728 -25.38 0.29 -4.60
N ARG A 729 -24.10 -0.07 -4.46
CA ARG A 729 -23.59 -1.41 -4.75
C ARG A 729 -22.74 -1.90 -3.59
N ALA A 730 -22.43 -3.20 -3.57
CA ALA A 730 -21.63 -3.77 -2.51
C ALA A 730 -20.55 -4.70 -3.06
N SER A 731 -19.36 -4.61 -2.48
CA SER A 731 -18.25 -5.56 -2.68
C SER A 731 -18.08 -6.35 -1.39
N ILE A 732 -18.83 -7.45 -1.27
CA ILE A 732 -18.98 -8.21 -0.02
C ILE A 732 -17.71 -8.96 0.38
N GLY A 733 -16.98 -9.51 -0.59
CA GLY A 733 -15.68 -10.13 -0.36
C GLY A 733 -14.63 -9.10 0.07
N ALA A 734 -14.62 -7.93 -0.56
CA ALA A 734 -13.76 -6.82 -0.15
C ALA A 734 -14.19 -6.21 1.21
N GLY A 735 -15.48 -6.25 1.52
CA GLY A 735 -16.06 -5.87 2.80
C GLY A 735 -16.46 -4.39 2.88
N PHE A 736 -17.09 -3.83 1.85
CA PHE A 736 -17.66 -2.47 1.90
C PHE A 736 -18.88 -2.31 0.97
N ILE A 737 -19.70 -1.30 1.25
CA ILE A 737 -20.79 -0.82 0.40
C ILE A 737 -20.34 0.48 -0.27
N TYR A 738 -20.61 0.67 -1.56
CA TYR A 738 -20.20 1.86 -2.31
C TYR A 738 -21.39 2.57 -2.97
N PRO A 739 -21.87 3.68 -2.37
CA PRO A 739 -22.89 4.54 -2.95
C PRO A 739 -22.37 5.30 -4.17
N LEU A 740 -23.20 5.38 -5.21
CA LEU A 740 -22.93 6.07 -6.46
C LEU A 740 -23.59 7.45 -6.45
N VAL A 741 -22.76 8.49 -6.35
CA VAL A 741 -23.21 9.89 -6.31
C VAL A 741 -23.51 10.42 -7.72
N GLY A 742 -22.79 9.91 -8.71
CA GLY A 742 -22.94 10.27 -10.12
C GLY A 742 -22.62 9.09 -11.02
N THR A 743 -22.66 9.34 -12.33
CA THR A 743 -22.32 8.30 -13.32
C THR A 743 -20.81 8.04 -13.31
N MET A 744 -20.42 6.84 -12.90
CA MET A 744 -19.02 6.41 -12.89
C MET A 744 -18.79 5.40 -14.00
N SER A 745 -17.90 5.72 -14.94
CA SER A 745 -17.48 4.76 -15.95
C SER A 745 -16.40 3.85 -15.35
N THR A 746 -16.71 2.56 -15.27
CA THR A 746 -15.80 1.49 -14.86
C THR A 746 -14.99 0.92 -16.02
N MET A 747 -15.29 1.34 -17.26
CA MET A 747 -14.57 0.98 -18.47
C MET A 747 -14.27 2.24 -19.29
N PRO A 748 -13.04 2.79 -19.20
CA PRO A 748 -12.65 3.95 -19.99
C PRO A 748 -12.66 3.65 -21.49
N GLY A 749 -12.72 4.70 -22.31
CA GLY A 749 -12.60 4.58 -23.76
C GLY A 749 -11.33 5.23 -24.27
N LEU A 750 -10.79 4.74 -25.38
CA LEU A 750 -9.70 5.40 -26.09
C LEU A 750 -10.13 6.78 -26.64
N PRO A 751 -9.23 7.79 -26.66
CA PRO A 751 -9.49 9.08 -27.31
C PRO A 751 -9.42 8.97 -28.84
N THR A 752 -9.75 10.05 -29.56
CA THR A 752 -9.66 10.09 -31.04
C THR A 752 -8.23 9.86 -31.55
N ARG A 753 -7.23 10.38 -30.83
CA ARG A 753 -5.82 10.10 -31.06
C ARG A 753 -5.22 9.42 -29.83
N PRO A 754 -5.23 8.08 -29.74
CA PRO A 754 -4.57 7.36 -28.67
C PRO A 754 -3.04 7.49 -28.75
N CYS A 755 -2.37 7.45 -27.59
CA CYS A 755 -0.91 7.52 -27.55
C CYS A 755 -0.20 6.33 -28.20
N PHE A 756 -0.87 5.18 -28.40
CA PHE A 756 -0.26 4.04 -29.10
C PHE A 756 0.18 4.34 -30.54
N TYR A 757 -0.30 5.43 -31.17
CA TYR A 757 0.19 5.85 -32.49
C TYR A 757 1.67 6.22 -32.47
N ASP A 758 2.17 6.65 -31.31
CA ASP A 758 3.53 7.10 -31.12
C ASP A 758 4.38 6.04 -30.39
N ILE A 759 3.77 4.93 -29.95
CA ILE A 759 4.45 3.83 -29.25
C ILE A 759 5.06 2.86 -30.24
N ASP A 760 6.34 2.54 -30.07
CA ASP A 760 7.03 1.53 -30.87
C ASP A 760 8.13 0.83 -30.05
N LEU A 761 8.70 -0.26 -30.58
CA LEU A 761 9.82 -0.99 -29.99
C LEU A 761 10.98 -1.01 -30.99
N ASP A 762 12.15 -0.54 -30.57
CA ASP A 762 13.35 -0.66 -31.39
C ASP A 762 13.79 -2.14 -31.45
N PRO A 763 13.82 -2.79 -32.62
CA PRO A 763 14.11 -4.21 -32.72
C PRO A 763 15.59 -4.55 -32.49
N VAL A 764 16.47 -3.55 -32.41
CA VAL A 764 17.92 -3.76 -32.17
C VAL A 764 18.26 -3.47 -30.70
N THR A 765 17.80 -2.34 -30.18
CA THR A 765 18.12 -1.94 -28.79
C THR A 765 17.11 -2.48 -27.77
N GLU A 766 15.95 -2.97 -28.22
CA GLU A 766 14.80 -3.35 -27.39
C GLU A 766 14.24 -2.18 -26.56
N GLU A 767 14.59 -0.93 -26.90
CA GLU A 767 14.08 0.26 -26.22
C GLU A 767 12.68 0.64 -26.70
N ILE A 768 11.79 0.96 -25.77
CA ILE A 768 10.42 1.38 -26.06
C ILE A 768 10.39 2.88 -26.40
N LYS A 769 9.78 3.26 -27.53
CA LYS A 769 9.59 4.66 -27.93
C LYS A 769 8.15 5.09 -27.67
N GLY A 770 7.93 6.37 -27.34
CA GLY A 770 6.61 7.01 -27.22
C GLY A 770 5.67 6.57 -26.08
N LEU A 771 6.13 5.74 -25.14
CA LEU A 771 5.32 5.31 -23.98
C LEU A 771 5.03 6.44 -22.97
N PHE A 772 5.88 7.48 -22.93
CA PHE A 772 5.86 8.56 -21.93
C PHE A 772 5.88 9.95 -22.55
#